data_AF-A0A415ZWG7-F1
#
_entry.id   AF-A0A415ZWG7-F1
#
_cell.length_a   1.000
_cell.length_b   1.000
_cell.length_c   1.000
_cell.angle_alpha   90.00
_cell.angle_beta   90.00
_cell.angle_gamma   90.00
#
_symmetry.space_group_name_H-M   'P 1'
#
loop_
_entity.id
_entity.type
_entity.pdbx_description
1 polymer ?
#
loop_
_entity_poly.entity_id
_entity_poly.type
_entity_poly.pdbx_seq_one_letter_code
_entity_poly.pdbx_strand_id
1 'polypeptide(L)'
;MYENEEESFSFKGELDGIWAKKKWLEIGGKLQPGSYILFSDTQFQPDGLPIRITGIKDYINNPHSPELELSNTPVAGFLSSDLGKLEGNEVKEEERHNNVLSFTKRRYRDAVEALSMLEAAISGFSAAINPITIQTMAMLVGDESLQFRFVNSKTNPSEIYPDFKYNQQTKVFTIPAGILQHMTLGVSKLSSSHTASEYKYWNMSAYVSPPLDETNAMYLYSKCSKSGTTGSFLLSKTPYKMDPGDGYYYFLTGALSSEYESERSFVTVYGFTEILPGRITVGMIVSPDGQTYFNVAQGEFGGKFVFKSASGYNNITDKPDLSVYGTKDLLNSVKDNLQNQIDGKIDTYYQSSNPWNSWPSGTEPEHVGDMWYNTSTGVLQTYVGPSSNVWREIVDPAAVAAARAIAEAADVKADSKRRVFTSTPRPPYDVGDQWITYGTAGSSMFICKTSRSAGSSYNPSDWQKADIDGNTQVAIDRGIVTALGFLTFGSTAGMRADGPIRLWCGGTKDNPTFQVSNAGEVIAKTAIRLQNNMAGLTGVGTAATSVRFWAGSSTPESAPFRVTQNGMAYMTGGRIGYFEIINNRLVWEGRDYFGDTSRTIKLGYGNNNDGLLDVAFGASTQGRFGVKAVGRAPGSAAIYGSSKTSPSYPAGDTVWAGWFDGYIYSDGYFTKSPKGNIRGGLKGAYRINNSDTWFVFDNGICVACSYPRSVDLDTDKF
;
A
#
# COMPACT_ATOMS: atom_id res chain seq x y z
N MET A 1 -40.61 -50.66 -23.33
CA MET A 1 -40.81 -52.02 -23.87
C MET A 1 -39.65 -52.44 -24.77
N TYR A 2 -38.39 -52.25 -24.35
CA TYR A 2 -37.20 -52.64 -25.12
C TYR A 2 -36.16 -53.23 -24.16
N GLU A 3 -36.53 -54.27 -23.40
CA GLU A 3 -35.70 -54.81 -22.31
C GLU A 3 -35.55 -56.35 -22.32
N ASN A 4 -36.09 -57.04 -23.34
CA ASN A 4 -35.89 -58.48 -23.53
C ASN A 4 -35.81 -58.82 -25.03
N GLU A 5 -34.66 -58.57 -25.65
CA GLU A 5 -34.26 -59.26 -26.89
C GLU A 5 -33.37 -60.45 -26.49
N GLU A 6 -33.62 -61.65 -27.02
CA GLU A 6 -32.95 -62.88 -26.58
C GLU A 6 -31.50 -63.01 -27.05
N GLU A 7 -31.05 -62.17 -27.99
CA GLU A 7 -29.70 -62.17 -28.54
C GLU A 7 -28.94 -60.88 -28.17
N SER A 8 -27.82 -61.04 -27.46
CA SER A 8 -26.95 -59.94 -27.06
C SER A 8 -25.97 -59.60 -28.18
N PHE A 9 -26.10 -58.41 -28.77
CA PHE A 9 -25.21 -57.93 -29.80
C PHE A 9 -24.23 -56.87 -29.25
N SER A 10 -22.98 -56.97 -29.69
CA SER A 10 -21.98 -55.92 -29.53
C SER A 10 -21.25 -55.75 -30.86
N PHE A 11 -21.23 -54.53 -31.39
CA PHE A 11 -20.58 -54.21 -32.66
C PHE A 11 -19.56 -53.11 -32.45
N LYS A 12 -18.47 -53.20 -33.22
CA LYS A 12 -17.46 -52.15 -33.32
C LYS A 12 -17.24 -51.84 -34.80
N GLY A 13 -17.35 -50.57 -35.17
CA GLY A 13 -17.25 -50.16 -36.57
C GLY A 13 -16.82 -48.72 -36.72
N GLU A 14 -16.03 -48.44 -37.75
CA GLU A 14 -15.74 -47.08 -38.19
C GLU A 14 -16.88 -46.60 -39.11
N LEU A 15 -17.31 -45.36 -38.94
CA LEU A 15 -18.27 -44.73 -39.85
C LEU A 15 -17.60 -44.47 -41.22
N ASP A 16 -18.33 -44.57 -42.33
CA ASP A 16 -17.77 -44.21 -43.65
C ASP A 16 -17.41 -42.72 -43.66
N GLY A 17 -16.11 -42.41 -43.61
CA GLY A 17 -15.62 -41.03 -43.51
C GLY A 17 -16.01 -40.12 -44.69
N ILE A 18 -16.34 -40.65 -45.88
CA ILE A 18 -16.78 -39.85 -47.03
C ILE A 18 -18.26 -39.47 -46.87
N TRP A 19 -19.10 -40.42 -46.45
CA TRP A 19 -20.50 -40.19 -46.13
C TRP A 19 -20.66 -39.31 -44.90
N ALA A 20 -19.95 -39.64 -43.82
CA ALA A 20 -19.97 -38.93 -42.55
C ALA A 20 -19.54 -37.46 -42.72
N LYS A 21 -18.43 -37.19 -43.43
CA LYS A 21 -17.97 -35.83 -43.72
C LYS A 21 -18.98 -34.99 -44.51
N LYS A 22 -19.75 -35.59 -45.42
CA LYS A 22 -20.84 -34.91 -46.14
C LYS A 22 -22.06 -34.61 -45.24
N LYS A 23 -22.24 -35.38 -44.17
CA LYS A 23 -23.41 -35.34 -43.28
C LYS A 23 -23.10 -34.90 -41.85
N TRP A 24 -21.87 -34.44 -41.57
CA TRP A 24 -21.38 -34.25 -40.20
C TRP A 24 -22.23 -33.29 -39.36
N LEU A 25 -22.73 -32.21 -39.96
CA LEU A 25 -23.62 -31.25 -39.27
C LEU A 25 -25.00 -31.84 -38.91
N GLU A 26 -25.44 -32.91 -39.59
CA GLU A 26 -26.71 -33.60 -39.34
C GLU A 26 -26.61 -34.73 -38.31
N ILE A 27 -25.41 -35.35 -38.20
CA ILE A 27 -25.17 -36.58 -37.41
C ILE A 27 -24.21 -36.40 -36.23
N GLY A 28 -23.17 -35.57 -36.36
CA GLY A 28 -22.02 -35.55 -35.44
C GLY A 28 -22.41 -35.24 -33.99
N GLY A 29 -23.25 -34.23 -33.77
CA GLY A 29 -23.75 -33.89 -32.43
C GLY A 29 -24.69 -34.93 -31.80
N LYS A 30 -25.18 -35.92 -32.57
CA LYS A 30 -26.01 -37.05 -32.09
C LYS A 30 -25.16 -38.27 -31.71
N LEU A 31 -23.93 -38.36 -32.22
CA LEU A 31 -22.95 -39.38 -31.87
C LEU A 31 -22.41 -39.07 -30.47
N GLN A 32 -23.13 -39.51 -29.44
CA GLN A 32 -22.74 -39.38 -28.04
C GLN A 32 -22.94 -40.72 -27.31
N PRO A 33 -22.09 -41.09 -26.34
CA PRO A 33 -22.32 -42.26 -25.50
C PRO A 33 -23.68 -42.18 -24.81
N GLY A 34 -24.47 -43.24 -24.96
CA GLY A 34 -25.83 -43.33 -24.43
C GLY A 34 -26.95 -43.05 -25.44
N SER A 35 -26.67 -42.42 -26.59
CA SER A 35 -27.61 -42.24 -27.71
C SER A 35 -28.01 -43.58 -28.34
N TYR A 36 -29.19 -43.63 -28.95
CA TYR A 36 -29.66 -44.77 -29.76
C TYR A 36 -29.55 -44.48 -31.25
N ILE A 37 -29.17 -45.49 -32.03
CA ILE A 37 -29.17 -45.47 -33.49
C ILE A 37 -29.92 -46.70 -34.03
N LEU A 38 -30.57 -46.57 -35.18
CA LEU A 38 -31.17 -47.72 -35.86
C LEU A 38 -30.07 -48.49 -36.60
N PHE A 39 -29.79 -49.71 -36.16
CA PHE A 39 -28.82 -50.61 -36.78
C PHE A 39 -29.56 -51.69 -37.58
N SER A 40 -29.27 -51.77 -38.88
CA SER A 40 -29.76 -52.84 -39.75
C SER A 40 -28.59 -53.45 -40.54
N ASP A 41 -28.66 -54.75 -40.74
CA ASP A 41 -27.68 -55.54 -41.48
C ASP A 41 -28.41 -56.63 -42.28
N THR A 42 -28.01 -56.84 -43.54
CA THR A 42 -28.71 -57.74 -44.46
C THR A 42 -28.61 -59.22 -44.12
N GLN A 43 -27.68 -59.61 -43.25
CA GLN A 43 -27.42 -60.99 -42.84
C GLN A 43 -27.88 -61.27 -41.40
N PHE A 44 -27.76 -60.30 -40.49
CA PHE A 44 -28.00 -60.50 -39.05
C PHE A 44 -29.19 -59.72 -38.47
N GLN A 45 -29.57 -58.55 -39.03
CA GLN A 45 -30.76 -57.82 -38.58
C GLN A 45 -31.41 -57.02 -39.73
N PRO A 46 -32.18 -57.68 -40.62
CA PRO A 46 -32.71 -57.03 -41.82
C PRO A 46 -33.75 -55.95 -41.54
N ASP A 47 -34.59 -56.14 -40.52
CA ASP A 47 -35.71 -55.24 -40.17
C ASP A 47 -35.26 -54.00 -39.37
N GLY A 48 -34.04 -54.03 -38.82
CA GLY A 48 -33.40 -52.94 -38.07
C GLY A 48 -33.81 -52.86 -36.59
N LEU A 49 -32.81 -52.85 -35.68
CA LEU A 49 -33.02 -52.75 -34.23
C LEU A 49 -32.44 -51.42 -33.68
N PRO A 50 -33.12 -50.72 -32.74
CA PRO A 50 -32.56 -49.55 -32.06
C PRO A 50 -31.46 -49.94 -31.05
N ILE A 51 -30.19 -49.80 -31.44
CA ILE A 51 -29.03 -50.16 -30.61
C ILE A 51 -28.42 -48.91 -29.94
N ARG A 52 -27.84 -49.08 -28.75
CA ARG A 52 -27.26 -47.97 -27.98
C ARG A 52 -25.76 -47.83 -28.27
N ILE A 53 -25.29 -46.59 -28.42
CA ILE A 53 -23.86 -46.28 -28.46
C ILE A 53 -23.32 -46.41 -27.02
N THR A 54 -22.39 -47.32 -26.80
CA THR A 54 -21.74 -47.55 -25.50
C THR A 54 -20.39 -46.85 -25.38
N GLY A 55 -19.71 -46.63 -26.51
CA GLY A 55 -18.41 -45.98 -26.58
C GLY A 55 -18.19 -45.28 -27.91
N ILE A 56 -17.39 -44.22 -27.90
CA ILE A 56 -16.95 -43.47 -29.09
C ILE A 56 -15.46 -43.22 -28.94
N LYS A 57 -14.71 -43.45 -30.02
CA LYS A 57 -13.29 -43.15 -30.08
C LYS A 57 -13.01 -42.24 -31.28
N ASP A 58 -12.79 -40.98 -30.97
CA ASP A 58 -12.45 -39.95 -31.95
C ASP A 58 -10.98 -39.98 -32.31
N TYR A 59 -10.68 -39.76 -33.60
CA TYR A 59 -9.32 -39.66 -34.11
C TYR A 59 -8.98 -38.20 -34.42
N ILE A 60 -7.96 -37.64 -33.76
CA ILE A 60 -7.51 -36.24 -33.95
C ILE A 60 -7.26 -35.90 -35.44
N ASN A 61 -6.72 -36.86 -36.20
CA ASN A 61 -6.43 -36.69 -37.63
C ASN A 61 -7.61 -37.04 -38.55
N ASN A 62 -8.71 -37.59 -38.02
CA ASN A 62 -9.90 -37.97 -38.79
C ASN A 62 -11.20 -37.73 -37.98
N PRO A 63 -11.52 -36.47 -37.62
CA PRO A 63 -12.62 -36.13 -36.70
C PRO A 63 -14.04 -36.38 -37.27
N HIS A 64 -14.15 -36.86 -38.51
CA HIS A 64 -15.44 -37.21 -39.13
C HIS A 64 -15.60 -38.72 -39.34
N SER A 65 -14.71 -39.53 -38.80
CA SER A 65 -14.72 -41.00 -38.93
C SER A 65 -14.46 -41.66 -37.57
N PRO A 66 -15.31 -41.38 -36.55
CA PRO A 66 -15.13 -41.99 -35.24
C PRO A 66 -15.38 -43.49 -35.29
N GLU A 67 -14.66 -44.24 -34.46
CA GLU A 67 -14.94 -45.65 -34.21
C GLU A 67 -16.04 -45.75 -33.13
N LEU A 68 -17.17 -46.34 -33.49
CA LEU A 68 -18.33 -46.51 -32.61
C LEU A 68 -18.33 -47.92 -32.00
N GLU A 69 -18.63 -47.98 -30.71
CA GLU A 69 -18.98 -49.21 -29.99
C GLU A 69 -20.48 -49.19 -29.68
N LEU A 70 -21.18 -50.24 -30.11
CA LEU A 70 -22.64 -50.36 -30.03
C LEU A 70 -23.00 -51.61 -29.24
N SER A 71 -24.01 -51.56 -28.37
CA SER A 71 -24.61 -52.76 -27.79
C SER A 71 -26.09 -52.59 -27.43
N ASN A 72 -26.85 -53.67 -27.48
CA ASN A 72 -28.21 -53.74 -26.91
C ASN A 72 -28.21 -54.19 -25.43
N THR A 73 -27.04 -54.51 -24.85
CA THR A 73 -26.93 -54.89 -23.42
C THR A 73 -27.01 -53.66 -22.51
N PRO A 74 -27.73 -53.74 -21.36
CA PRO A 74 -27.89 -52.61 -20.46
C PRO A 74 -26.60 -52.33 -19.66
N VAL A 75 -25.78 -51.41 -20.16
CA VAL A 75 -24.65 -50.85 -19.40
C VAL A 75 -25.18 -49.99 -18.25
N ALA A 76 -24.66 -50.24 -17.03
CA ALA A 76 -25.06 -49.54 -15.81
C ALA A 76 -24.98 -48.02 -15.97
N GLY A 77 -26.03 -47.31 -15.54
CA GLY A 77 -26.14 -45.87 -15.71
C GLY A 77 -25.09 -45.08 -14.93
N PHE A 78 -24.43 -44.14 -15.60
CA PHE A 78 -23.60 -43.15 -14.93
C PHE A 78 -24.47 -42.23 -14.07
N LEU A 79 -24.06 -42.01 -12.82
CA LEU A 79 -24.77 -41.27 -11.76
C LEU A 79 -24.97 -39.75 -12.02
N SER A 80 -24.79 -39.29 -13.26
CA SER A 80 -24.92 -37.89 -13.67
C SER A 80 -26.36 -37.50 -14.07
N SER A 81 -27.21 -38.48 -14.42
CA SER A 81 -28.53 -38.24 -15.01
C SER A 81 -29.58 -37.58 -14.10
N ASP A 82 -29.34 -37.55 -12.79
CA ASP A 82 -30.28 -36.97 -11.81
C ASP A 82 -29.83 -35.64 -11.21
N LEU A 83 -28.55 -35.25 -11.32
CA LEU A 83 -28.11 -33.90 -10.98
C LEU A 83 -28.66 -32.87 -11.99
N GLY A 84 -28.61 -33.18 -13.29
CA GLY A 84 -29.10 -32.30 -14.36
C GLY A 84 -30.61 -32.05 -14.36
N LYS A 85 -31.39 -32.72 -13.50
CA LYS A 85 -32.83 -32.44 -13.32
C LYS A 85 -33.11 -31.38 -12.25
N LEU A 86 -32.14 -31.07 -11.39
CA LEU A 86 -32.29 -30.07 -10.33
C LEU A 86 -31.93 -28.65 -10.79
N GLU A 87 -30.93 -28.51 -11.68
CA GLU A 87 -30.57 -27.22 -12.29
C GLU A 87 -31.68 -26.63 -13.18
N GLY A 88 -32.52 -27.49 -13.79
CA GLY A 88 -33.55 -27.09 -14.77
C GLY A 88 -34.68 -26.17 -14.26
N ASN A 89 -34.73 -25.86 -12.96
CA ASN A 89 -35.66 -24.86 -12.40
C ASN A 89 -35.00 -23.52 -12.06
N GLU A 90 -33.69 -23.48 -11.80
CA GLU A 90 -32.94 -22.24 -11.51
C GLU A 90 -32.55 -21.52 -12.81
N VAL A 91 -32.30 -22.29 -13.88
CA VAL A 91 -31.96 -21.83 -15.24
C VAL A 91 -32.99 -20.85 -15.84
N LYS A 92 -34.25 -20.83 -15.40
CA LYS A 92 -35.29 -19.96 -16.00
C LYS A 92 -35.10 -18.45 -15.77
N GLU A 93 -34.44 -18.04 -14.68
CA GLU A 93 -34.08 -16.63 -14.50
C GLU A 93 -32.80 -16.27 -15.25
N GLU A 94 -31.86 -17.21 -15.37
CA GLU A 94 -30.60 -17.02 -16.10
C GLU A 94 -30.76 -17.09 -17.63
N GLU A 95 -31.73 -17.86 -18.15
CA GLU A 95 -32.10 -17.90 -19.58
C GLU A 95 -32.55 -16.54 -20.11
N ARG A 96 -33.30 -15.77 -19.31
CA ARG A 96 -33.71 -14.41 -19.68
C ARG A 96 -32.52 -13.44 -19.75
N HIS A 97 -31.51 -13.63 -18.90
CA HIS A 97 -30.28 -12.84 -18.95
C HIS A 97 -29.34 -13.26 -20.08
N ASN A 98 -29.35 -14.54 -20.48
CA ASN A 98 -28.51 -15.09 -21.54
C ASN A 98 -29.07 -14.87 -22.96
N ASN A 99 -30.40 -14.83 -23.14
CA ASN A 99 -31.00 -14.48 -24.44
C ASN A 99 -30.56 -13.07 -24.89
N VAL A 100 -30.45 -12.13 -23.94
CA VAL A 100 -29.84 -10.80 -24.14
C VAL A 100 -28.39 -10.89 -24.64
N LEU A 101 -27.58 -11.80 -24.09
CA LEU A 101 -26.16 -11.97 -24.45
C LEU A 101 -25.94 -12.46 -25.90
N SER A 102 -26.91 -13.13 -26.51
CA SER A 102 -26.84 -13.55 -27.92
C SER A 102 -26.88 -12.35 -28.89
N PHE A 103 -27.65 -11.30 -28.54
CA PHE A 103 -27.71 -10.06 -29.29
C PHE A 103 -26.49 -9.14 -29.03
N THR A 104 -25.69 -9.39 -27.98
CA THR A 104 -24.67 -8.45 -27.46
C THR A 104 -23.45 -8.19 -28.34
N LYS A 105 -23.21 -8.97 -29.40
CA LYS A 105 -21.90 -8.95 -30.10
C LYS A 105 -21.95 -8.81 -31.62
N ARG A 106 -23.10 -8.53 -32.24
CA ARG A 106 -23.20 -8.42 -33.71
C ARG A 106 -22.44 -7.18 -34.22
N ARG A 107 -21.24 -7.39 -34.78
CA ARG A 107 -20.42 -6.32 -35.35
C ARG A 107 -20.98 -5.92 -36.72
N TYR A 108 -20.66 -4.71 -37.19
CA TYR A 108 -21.12 -4.23 -38.52
C TYR A 108 -20.78 -5.21 -39.66
N ARG A 109 -19.61 -5.85 -39.59
CA ARG A 109 -19.19 -6.90 -40.52
C ARG A 109 -20.16 -8.08 -40.57
N ASP A 110 -20.54 -8.61 -39.40
CA ASP A 110 -21.44 -9.76 -39.29
C ASP A 110 -22.85 -9.38 -39.76
N ALA A 111 -23.20 -8.11 -39.65
CA ALA A 111 -24.43 -7.57 -40.23
C ALA A 111 -24.40 -7.56 -41.77
N VAL A 112 -23.30 -7.15 -42.39
CA VAL A 112 -23.11 -7.21 -43.85
C VAL A 112 -23.09 -8.66 -44.34
N GLU A 113 -22.39 -9.55 -43.65
CA GLU A 113 -22.34 -10.98 -44.00
C GLU A 113 -23.73 -11.63 -43.98
N ALA A 114 -24.53 -11.37 -42.94
CA ALA A 114 -25.91 -11.85 -42.87
C ALA A 114 -26.80 -11.31 -44.01
N LEU A 115 -26.57 -10.08 -44.49
CA LEU A 115 -27.29 -9.53 -45.65
C LEU A 115 -26.89 -10.24 -46.95
N SER A 116 -25.60 -10.48 -47.18
CA SER A 116 -25.12 -11.28 -48.33
C SER A 116 -25.61 -12.73 -48.29
N MET A 117 -25.75 -13.31 -47.10
CA MET A 117 -26.37 -14.63 -46.94
C MET A 117 -27.86 -14.62 -47.32
N LEU A 118 -28.61 -13.59 -46.93
CA LEU A 118 -30.01 -13.45 -47.34
C LEU A 118 -30.17 -13.31 -48.85
N GLU A 119 -29.32 -12.52 -49.51
CA GLU A 119 -29.28 -12.36 -50.97
C GLU A 119 -29.05 -13.70 -51.70
N ALA A 120 -28.21 -14.58 -51.15
CA ALA A 120 -27.98 -15.92 -51.70
C ALA A 120 -29.09 -16.94 -51.37
N ALA A 121 -29.85 -16.74 -50.28
CA ALA A 121 -30.85 -17.69 -49.81
C ALA A 121 -32.28 -17.42 -50.31
N ILE A 122 -32.65 -16.15 -50.49
CA ILE A 122 -34.02 -15.76 -50.83
C ILE A 122 -34.09 -15.30 -52.28
N SER A 123 -34.89 -15.99 -53.10
CA SER A 123 -35.11 -15.65 -54.51
C SER A 123 -36.26 -14.66 -54.68
N GLY A 124 -36.24 -13.86 -55.75
CA GLY A 124 -37.32 -12.91 -56.10
C GLY A 124 -36.99 -11.43 -55.83
N PHE A 125 -35.85 -11.15 -55.19
CA PHE A 125 -35.32 -9.80 -54.97
C PHE A 125 -34.37 -9.41 -56.13
N SER A 126 -34.32 -8.11 -56.47
CA SER A 126 -33.67 -7.62 -57.70
C SER A 126 -32.22 -7.18 -57.52
N ALA A 127 -31.89 -6.45 -56.45
CA ALA A 127 -30.54 -6.03 -56.07
C ALA A 127 -30.54 -5.40 -54.66
N ALA A 128 -29.37 -5.35 -54.02
CA ALA A 128 -29.12 -4.46 -52.88
C ALA A 128 -29.05 -2.99 -53.34
N ILE A 129 -29.54 -2.06 -52.51
CA ILE A 129 -29.49 -0.61 -52.76
C ILE A 129 -28.70 0.10 -51.65
N ASN A 130 -27.89 1.11 -52.02
CA ASN A 130 -27.12 1.93 -51.07
C ASN A 130 -27.32 3.45 -51.34
N PRO A 131 -28.54 3.99 -51.16
CA PRO A 131 -28.82 5.41 -51.36
C PRO A 131 -28.51 6.24 -50.09
N ILE A 132 -28.18 7.52 -50.27
CA ILE A 132 -27.95 8.47 -49.15
C ILE A 132 -29.24 8.74 -48.35
N THR A 133 -30.38 8.77 -49.02
CA THR A 133 -31.71 8.90 -48.42
C THR A 133 -32.71 7.98 -49.10
N ILE A 134 -33.69 7.47 -48.34
CA ILE A 134 -34.83 6.72 -48.85
C ILE A 134 -36.09 7.49 -48.49
N GLN A 135 -36.89 7.83 -49.50
CA GLN A 135 -38.24 8.37 -49.33
C GLN A 135 -39.23 7.41 -49.99
N THR A 136 -40.11 6.82 -49.19
CA THR A 136 -41.15 5.88 -49.64
C THR A 136 -42.43 6.06 -48.85
N MET A 137 -43.57 5.69 -49.44
CA MET A 137 -44.87 5.64 -48.77
C MET A 137 -45.03 4.39 -47.88
N ALA A 138 -44.30 3.32 -48.17
CA ALA A 138 -44.34 2.06 -47.44
C ALA A 138 -43.02 1.32 -47.58
N MET A 139 -42.65 0.52 -46.56
CA MET A 139 -41.53 -0.41 -46.63
C MET A 139 -41.95 -1.72 -45.95
N LEU A 140 -41.85 -2.82 -46.68
CA LEU A 140 -42.01 -4.18 -46.16
C LEU A 140 -40.65 -4.86 -46.19
N VAL A 141 -40.19 -5.33 -45.04
CA VAL A 141 -38.92 -6.07 -44.90
C VAL A 141 -39.26 -7.49 -44.47
N GLY A 142 -39.06 -8.44 -45.37
CA GLY A 142 -39.40 -9.85 -45.17
C GLY A 142 -39.73 -10.54 -46.49
N ASP A 143 -39.99 -11.84 -46.42
CA ASP A 143 -40.42 -12.69 -47.54
C ASP A 143 -41.54 -13.64 -47.06
N GLU A 144 -42.31 -14.22 -47.98
CA GLU A 144 -43.38 -15.15 -47.61
C GLU A 144 -42.82 -16.43 -46.93
N SER A 145 -41.65 -16.91 -47.37
CA SER A 145 -40.99 -18.09 -46.78
C SER A 145 -40.49 -17.88 -45.34
N LEU A 146 -40.47 -16.62 -44.90
CA LEU A 146 -40.07 -16.21 -43.55
C LEU A 146 -41.29 -16.02 -42.62
N GLN A 147 -42.52 -16.22 -43.10
CA GLN A 147 -43.75 -16.03 -42.32
C GLN A 147 -44.04 -17.19 -41.37
N PHE A 148 -43.15 -17.41 -40.41
CA PHE A 148 -43.32 -18.38 -39.33
C PHE A 148 -42.80 -17.83 -38.01
N ARG A 149 -43.21 -18.46 -36.92
CA ARG A 149 -42.82 -18.15 -35.54
C ARG A 149 -42.74 -19.42 -34.71
N PHE A 150 -42.06 -19.36 -33.57
CA PHE A 150 -42.09 -20.44 -32.58
C PHE A 150 -43.15 -20.15 -31.52
N VAL A 151 -43.82 -21.19 -31.03
CA VAL A 151 -44.93 -21.08 -30.07
C VAL A 151 -44.81 -22.11 -28.95
N ASN A 152 -45.41 -21.82 -27.81
CA ASN A 152 -45.47 -22.73 -26.66
C ASN A 152 -46.56 -23.81 -26.77
N SER A 153 -47.56 -23.65 -27.65
CA SER A 153 -48.73 -24.51 -27.76
C SER A 153 -49.30 -24.51 -29.17
N LYS A 154 -49.93 -25.63 -29.57
CA LYS A 154 -50.73 -25.72 -30.81
C LYS A 154 -52.19 -25.32 -30.62
N THR A 155 -52.67 -25.28 -29.37
CA THR A 155 -54.07 -25.00 -29.05
C THR A 155 -54.28 -23.52 -28.75
N ASN A 156 -53.41 -22.95 -27.92
CA ASN A 156 -53.40 -21.53 -27.55
C ASN A 156 -52.00 -20.95 -27.86
N PRO A 157 -51.65 -20.75 -29.15
CA PRO A 157 -50.30 -20.38 -29.57
C PRO A 157 -49.94 -18.94 -29.16
N SER A 158 -49.10 -18.79 -28.13
CA SER A 158 -48.36 -17.54 -27.89
C SER A 158 -46.93 -17.66 -28.40
N GLU A 159 -46.41 -16.58 -28.99
CA GLU A 159 -45.08 -16.53 -29.57
C GLU A 159 -43.98 -16.63 -28.51
N ILE A 160 -42.93 -17.39 -28.82
CA ILE A 160 -41.73 -17.56 -28.00
C ILE A 160 -40.49 -17.43 -28.89
N TYR A 161 -39.38 -17.01 -28.30
CA TYR A 161 -38.07 -16.99 -28.93
C TYR A 161 -37.24 -18.17 -28.36
N PRO A 162 -36.87 -19.19 -29.16
CA PRO A 162 -35.98 -20.25 -28.72
C PRO A 162 -34.57 -19.71 -28.41
N ASP A 163 -33.91 -20.28 -27.39
CA ASP A 163 -32.51 -19.94 -27.08
C ASP A 163 -31.55 -20.55 -28.13
N PHE A 164 -31.26 -19.80 -29.19
CA PHE A 164 -30.31 -20.16 -30.23
C PHE A 164 -28.88 -19.84 -29.78
N LYS A 165 -28.25 -20.77 -29.06
CA LYS A 165 -27.02 -20.52 -28.30
C LYS A 165 -25.77 -21.09 -28.98
N TYR A 166 -24.81 -20.24 -29.31
CA TYR A 166 -23.47 -20.64 -29.72
C TYR A 166 -22.48 -20.48 -28.55
N ASN A 167 -21.86 -21.58 -28.13
CA ASN A 167 -20.82 -21.55 -27.10
C ASN A 167 -19.45 -21.33 -27.76
N GLN A 168 -18.82 -20.19 -27.48
CA GLN A 168 -17.56 -19.78 -28.12
C GLN A 168 -16.39 -20.73 -27.74
N GLN A 169 -16.40 -21.28 -26.52
CA GLN A 169 -15.33 -22.12 -25.99
C GLN A 169 -15.36 -23.55 -26.55
N THR A 170 -16.55 -24.15 -26.64
CA THR A 170 -16.73 -25.52 -27.16
C THR A 170 -16.99 -25.56 -28.67
N LYS A 171 -17.26 -24.41 -29.29
CA LYS A 171 -17.68 -24.26 -30.69
C LYS A 171 -18.96 -25.02 -31.05
N VAL A 172 -19.82 -25.29 -30.06
CA VAL A 172 -21.08 -26.01 -30.25
C VAL A 172 -22.25 -25.03 -30.35
N PHE A 173 -23.12 -25.25 -31.32
CA PHE A 173 -24.40 -24.56 -31.48
C PHE A 173 -25.54 -25.43 -30.96
N THR A 174 -26.29 -24.95 -29.98
CA THR A 174 -27.40 -25.64 -29.33
C THR A 174 -28.72 -24.90 -29.53
N ILE A 175 -29.80 -25.65 -29.75
CA ILE A 175 -31.15 -25.14 -29.97
C ILE A 175 -32.12 -26.07 -29.22
N PRO A 176 -33.02 -25.53 -28.36
CA PRO A 176 -34.00 -26.35 -27.65
C PRO A 176 -35.06 -26.94 -28.58
N ALA A 177 -35.79 -27.94 -28.09
CA ALA A 177 -37.01 -28.42 -28.76
C ALA A 177 -38.10 -27.34 -28.69
N GLY A 178 -39.00 -27.31 -29.67
CA GLY A 178 -40.06 -26.30 -29.73
C GLY A 178 -41.19 -26.66 -30.69
N ILE A 179 -42.10 -25.72 -30.91
CA ILE A 179 -43.17 -25.86 -31.91
C ILE A 179 -43.06 -24.70 -32.89
N LEU A 180 -42.90 -25.00 -34.18
CA LEU A 180 -42.93 -24.01 -35.26
C LEU A 180 -44.36 -23.90 -35.80
N GLN A 181 -44.89 -22.67 -35.87
CA GLN A 181 -46.15 -22.32 -36.53
C GLN A 181 -45.85 -21.49 -37.78
N HIS A 182 -46.36 -21.89 -38.94
CA HIS A 182 -46.28 -21.08 -40.16
C HIS A 182 -47.58 -20.30 -40.38
N MET A 183 -47.47 -19.03 -40.78
CA MET A 183 -48.55 -18.04 -40.76
C MET A 183 -49.32 -17.91 -42.10
N THR A 184 -48.78 -18.38 -43.22
CA THR A 184 -49.54 -18.50 -44.49
C THR A 184 -49.94 -19.95 -44.84
N LEU A 185 -49.04 -20.93 -44.68
CA LEU A 185 -49.31 -22.34 -44.97
C LEU A 185 -50.45 -22.94 -44.13
N GLY A 186 -51.49 -23.42 -44.83
CA GLY A 186 -52.73 -23.98 -44.25
C GLY A 186 -53.92 -23.00 -44.33
N VAL A 187 -53.64 -21.70 -44.35
CA VAL A 187 -54.65 -20.65 -44.44
C VAL A 187 -55.08 -20.45 -45.89
N SER A 188 -56.33 -20.83 -46.19
CA SER A 188 -56.90 -20.78 -47.57
C SER A 188 -57.95 -19.68 -47.76
N LYS A 189 -58.16 -18.81 -46.76
CA LYS A 189 -59.15 -17.74 -46.77
C LYS A 189 -58.54 -16.46 -46.21
N LEU A 190 -58.93 -15.31 -46.76
CA LEU A 190 -58.58 -14.02 -46.17
C LEU A 190 -59.53 -13.72 -44.99
N SER A 191 -59.00 -13.58 -43.78
CA SER A 191 -59.77 -13.27 -42.58
C SER A 191 -59.02 -12.26 -41.71
N SER A 192 -59.75 -11.51 -40.88
CA SER A 192 -59.16 -10.66 -39.82
C SER A 192 -58.74 -11.46 -38.58
N SER A 193 -59.12 -12.73 -38.50
CA SER A 193 -58.75 -13.65 -37.43
C SER A 193 -58.80 -15.10 -37.93
N HIS A 194 -57.83 -15.91 -37.51
CA HIS A 194 -57.72 -17.33 -37.85
C HIS A 194 -57.72 -18.16 -36.58
N THR A 195 -58.44 -19.28 -36.60
CA THR A 195 -58.38 -20.28 -35.53
C THR A 195 -57.03 -20.99 -35.55
N ALA A 196 -56.53 -21.40 -34.39
CA ALA A 196 -55.24 -22.10 -34.31
C ALA A 196 -55.18 -23.31 -35.26
N SER A 197 -56.28 -24.06 -35.40
CA SER A 197 -56.43 -25.20 -36.30
C SER A 197 -56.22 -24.94 -37.80
N GLU A 198 -56.23 -23.70 -38.27
CA GLU A 198 -56.02 -23.36 -39.69
C GLU A 198 -54.53 -23.37 -40.11
N TYR A 199 -53.62 -23.22 -39.14
CA TYR A 199 -52.19 -23.13 -39.41
C TYR A 199 -51.50 -24.50 -39.42
N LYS A 200 -50.42 -24.65 -40.19
CA LYS A 200 -49.52 -25.80 -40.05
C LYS A 200 -48.56 -25.63 -38.87
N TYR A 201 -48.38 -26.71 -38.10
CA TYR A 201 -47.45 -26.80 -36.98
C TYR A 201 -46.52 -27.99 -37.07
N TRP A 202 -45.28 -27.79 -36.66
CA TRP A 202 -44.27 -28.85 -36.54
C TRP A 202 -43.68 -28.90 -35.14
N ASN A 203 -43.62 -30.10 -34.57
CA ASN A 203 -42.80 -30.37 -33.38
C ASN A 203 -41.34 -30.38 -33.83
N MET A 204 -40.58 -29.37 -33.41
CA MET A 204 -39.17 -29.21 -33.73
C MET A 204 -38.34 -29.95 -32.68
N SER A 205 -37.58 -30.95 -33.10
CA SER A 205 -36.60 -31.61 -32.24
C SER A 205 -35.47 -30.65 -31.84
N ALA A 206 -34.97 -30.78 -30.61
CA ALA A 206 -33.76 -30.10 -30.18
C ALA A 206 -32.57 -30.45 -31.11
N TYR A 207 -31.63 -29.52 -31.23
CA TYR A 207 -30.45 -29.67 -32.07
C TYR A 207 -29.19 -29.27 -31.31
N VAL A 208 -28.15 -30.07 -31.47
CA VAL A 208 -26.80 -29.83 -30.98
C VAL A 208 -25.88 -30.09 -32.17
N SER A 209 -25.10 -29.10 -32.57
CA SER A 209 -24.09 -29.31 -33.60
C SER A 209 -22.91 -30.12 -33.03
N PRO A 210 -22.12 -30.83 -33.86
CA PRO A 210 -20.75 -31.11 -33.46
C PRO A 210 -19.99 -29.79 -33.23
N PRO A 211 -18.83 -29.80 -32.54
CA PRO A 211 -17.90 -28.67 -32.56
C PRO A 211 -17.64 -28.21 -34.00
N LEU A 212 -17.77 -26.90 -34.23
CA LEU A 212 -17.65 -26.33 -35.57
C LEU A 212 -16.18 -26.00 -35.88
N ASP A 213 -15.47 -26.95 -36.50
CA ASP A 213 -14.09 -26.78 -36.99
C ASP A 213 -13.99 -25.86 -38.22
N GLU A 214 -15.09 -25.76 -38.97
CA GLU A 214 -15.25 -24.85 -40.10
C GLU A 214 -15.31 -23.40 -39.60
N THR A 215 -14.71 -22.44 -40.35
CA THR A 215 -14.73 -21.01 -39.99
C THR A 215 -15.70 -20.18 -40.84
N ASN A 216 -16.18 -20.71 -41.96
CA ASN A 216 -17.17 -20.03 -42.81
C ASN A 216 -18.55 -19.88 -42.14
N ALA A 217 -19.34 -18.90 -42.62
CA ALA A 217 -20.71 -18.67 -42.17
C ALA A 217 -21.66 -19.83 -42.55
N MET A 218 -22.76 -20.00 -41.79
CA MET A 218 -23.70 -21.11 -41.96
C MET A 218 -25.16 -20.69 -41.79
N TYR A 219 -26.03 -21.26 -42.63
CA TYR A 219 -27.47 -21.07 -42.58
C TYR A 219 -28.09 -22.04 -41.58
N LEU A 220 -29.01 -21.56 -40.75
CA LEU A 220 -29.91 -22.40 -39.97
C LEU A 220 -31.26 -22.49 -40.67
N TYR A 221 -31.67 -23.71 -41.02
CA TYR A 221 -33.00 -24.02 -41.56
C TYR A 221 -33.83 -24.83 -40.58
N SER A 222 -35.13 -24.52 -40.50
CA SER A 222 -36.14 -25.39 -39.92
C SER A 222 -36.68 -26.32 -41.00
N LYS A 223 -36.19 -27.56 -41.04
CA LYS A 223 -36.62 -28.59 -41.99
C LYS A 223 -37.90 -29.25 -41.48
N CYS A 224 -39.01 -29.03 -42.17
CA CYS A 224 -40.36 -29.39 -41.72
C CYS A 224 -41.02 -30.36 -42.71
N SER A 225 -41.61 -31.47 -42.25
CA SER A 225 -42.25 -32.45 -43.13
C SER A 225 -43.51 -31.88 -43.81
N LYS A 226 -43.71 -32.10 -45.12
CA LYS A 226 -44.96 -31.68 -45.77
C LYS A 226 -46.16 -32.54 -45.39
N SER A 227 -45.93 -33.84 -45.17
CA SER A 227 -46.94 -34.88 -44.92
C SER A 227 -47.17 -35.17 -43.43
N GLY A 228 -46.22 -34.83 -42.55
CA GLY A 228 -46.31 -35.01 -41.10
C GLY A 228 -46.22 -33.70 -40.31
N THR A 229 -46.29 -33.81 -38.98
CA THR A 229 -46.21 -32.70 -38.02
C THR A 229 -44.87 -32.66 -37.27
N THR A 230 -43.82 -33.24 -37.85
CA THR A 230 -42.46 -33.31 -37.31
C THR A 230 -41.50 -32.42 -38.09
N GLY A 231 -40.57 -31.80 -37.37
CA GLY A 231 -39.50 -30.99 -37.96
C GLY A 231 -38.20 -31.08 -37.16
N SER A 232 -37.13 -30.62 -37.77
CA SER A 232 -35.77 -30.66 -37.21
C SER A 232 -34.98 -29.45 -37.70
N PHE A 233 -34.10 -28.92 -36.86
CA PHE A 233 -33.14 -27.93 -37.32
C PHE A 233 -32.04 -28.57 -38.19
N LEU A 234 -31.57 -27.82 -39.18
CA LEU A 234 -30.50 -28.19 -40.11
C LEU A 234 -29.55 -27.00 -40.24
N LEU A 235 -28.30 -27.18 -39.80
CA LEU A 235 -27.22 -26.23 -40.07
C LEU A 235 -26.56 -26.59 -41.42
N SER A 236 -26.43 -25.61 -42.32
CA SER A 236 -26.00 -25.82 -43.70
C SER A 236 -24.96 -24.79 -44.15
N LYS A 237 -24.01 -25.22 -44.98
CA LYS A 237 -23.04 -24.34 -45.66
C LYS A 237 -23.59 -23.70 -46.94
N THR A 238 -24.69 -24.23 -47.48
CA THR A 238 -25.33 -23.77 -48.72
C THR A 238 -26.81 -23.46 -48.49
N PRO A 239 -27.38 -22.47 -49.20
CA PRO A 239 -28.79 -22.15 -49.07
C PRO A 239 -29.69 -23.28 -49.63
N TYR A 240 -30.86 -23.43 -49.02
CA TYR A 240 -31.98 -24.25 -49.50
C TYR A 240 -33.12 -23.34 -49.94
N LYS A 241 -33.82 -23.71 -51.01
CA LYS A 241 -35.12 -23.13 -51.37
C LYS A 241 -36.17 -23.56 -50.34
N MET A 242 -37.16 -22.70 -50.06
CA MET A 242 -38.29 -23.00 -49.18
C MET A 242 -38.95 -24.35 -49.52
N ASP A 243 -39.12 -24.63 -50.81
CA ASP A 243 -39.60 -25.90 -51.34
C ASP A 243 -38.68 -26.37 -52.48
N PRO A 244 -37.77 -27.34 -52.24
CA PRO A 244 -36.92 -27.91 -53.27
C PRO A 244 -37.54 -29.15 -53.95
N GLY A 245 -38.78 -29.52 -53.61
CA GLY A 245 -39.47 -30.71 -54.14
C GLY A 245 -39.16 -32.04 -53.46
N ASP A 246 -38.37 -32.07 -52.38
CA ASP A 246 -37.89 -33.29 -51.71
C ASP A 246 -38.84 -33.85 -50.60
N GLY A 247 -40.06 -33.32 -50.51
CA GLY A 247 -41.03 -33.69 -49.47
C GLY A 247 -40.94 -32.88 -48.17
N TYR A 248 -40.01 -31.93 -48.06
CA TYR A 248 -39.87 -31.04 -46.91
C TYR A 248 -40.05 -29.57 -47.30
N TYR A 249 -40.38 -28.74 -46.32
CA TYR A 249 -40.15 -27.30 -46.36
C TYR A 249 -38.87 -26.96 -45.60
N TYR A 250 -38.11 -25.98 -46.10
CA TYR A 250 -36.89 -25.48 -45.47
C TYR A 250 -37.06 -23.99 -45.17
N PHE A 251 -37.53 -23.66 -43.96
CA PHE A 251 -37.72 -22.28 -43.55
C PHE A 251 -36.41 -21.70 -43.02
N LEU A 252 -35.89 -20.63 -43.64
CA LEU A 252 -34.66 -19.99 -43.19
C LEU A 252 -34.90 -19.35 -41.81
N THR A 253 -34.23 -19.89 -40.79
CA THR A 253 -34.41 -19.49 -39.38
C THR A 253 -33.37 -18.45 -38.96
N GLY A 254 -32.14 -18.56 -39.43
CA GLY A 254 -31.10 -17.59 -39.10
C GLY A 254 -29.79 -17.80 -39.83
N ALA A 255 -28.86 -16.89 -39.55
CA ALA A 255 -27.48 -16.92 -40.05
C ALA A 255 -26.51 -16.96 -38.86
N LEU A 256 -25.58 -17.91 -38.88
CA LEU A 256 -24.42 -17.98 -37.99
C LEU A 256 -23.22 -17.38 -38.74
N SER A 257 -22.66 -16.28 -38.24
CA SER A 257 -21.54 -15.55 -38.88
C SER A 257 -20.30 -16.41 -38.99
N SER A 258 -19.38 -16.06 -39.89
CA SER A 258 -18.02 -16.61 -39.90
C SER A 258 -17.29 -16.34 -38.58
N GLU A 259 -16.34 -17.21 -38.25
CA GLU A 259 -15.52 -17.11 -37.04
C GLU A 259 -14.46 -16.00 -37.18
N TYR A 260 -14.32 -15.17 -36.15
CA TYR A 260 -13.33 -14.10 -36.10
C TYR A 260 -12.94 -13.81 -34.66
N GLU A 261 -11.64 -13.72 -34.38
CA GLU A 261 -11.11 -13.60 -33.01
C GLU A 261 -11.65 -14.70 -32.07
N SER A 262 -11.90 -15.89 -32.62
CA SER A 262 -12.56 -17.03 -31.96
C SER A 262 -14.02 -16.81 -31.54
N GLU A 263 -14.68 -15.76 -32.04
CA GLU A 263 -16.10 -15.50 -31.83
C GLU A 263 -16.94 -15.72 -33.10
N ARG A 264 -18.19 -16.18 -32.92
CA ARG A 264 -19.28 -16.10 -33.92
C ARG A 264 -20.50 -15.42 -33.30
N SER A 265 -21.32 -14.79 -34.15
CA SER A 265 -22.65 -14.28 -33.78
C SER A 265 -23.75 -15.05 -34.53
N PHE A 266 -24.92 -15.19 -33.92
CA PHE A 266 -26.10 -15.76 -34.57
C PHE A 266 -27.21 -14.72 -34.63
N VAL A 267 -27.96 -14.69 -35.73
CA VAL A 267 -29.12 -13.80 -35.89
C VAL A 267 -30.28 -14.53 -36.53
N THR A 268 -31.47 -14.42 -35.92
CA THR A 268 -32.73 -14.89 -36.49
C THR A 268 -33.19 -13.97 -37.62
N VAL A 269 -33.70 -14.52 -38.72
CA VAL A 269 -34.11 -13.73 -39.90
C VAL A 269 -35.56 -13.97 -40.34
N TYR A 270 -36.36 -14.65 -39.52
CA TYR A 270 -37.78 -14.91 -39.78
C TYR A 270 -38.68 -13.76 -39.31
N GLY A 271 -39.93 -13.77 -39.77
CA GLY A 271 -40.94 -12.72 -39.55
C GLY A 271 -40.94 -11.66 -40.65
N PHE A 272 -41.51 -10.49 -40.34
CA PHE A 272 -41.46 -9.31 -41.19
C PHE A 272 -41.47 -8.02 -40.36
N THR A 273 -41.11 -6.92 -41.00
CA THR A 273 -41.34 -5.55 -40.50
C THR A 273 -42.09 -4.75 -41.55
N GLU A 274 -43.19 -4.11 -41.15
CA GLU A 274 -43.93 -3.15 -41.97
C GLU A 274 -43.69 -1.73 -41.42
N ILE A 275 -43.28 -0.80 -42.28
CA ILE A 275 -43.19 0.63 -41.97
C ILE A 275 -44.18 1.37 -42.86
N LEU A 276 -45.09 2.10 -42.24
CA LEU A 276 -46.11 2.94 -42.87
C LEU A 276 -46.15 4.33 -42.21
N PRO A 277 -46.80 5.33 -42.82
CA PRO A 277 -46.88 6.67 -42.25
C PRO A 277 -47.54 6.63 -40.86
N GLY A 278 -46.75 6.92 -39.82
CA GLY A 278 -47.20 6.91 -38.43
C GLY A 278 -47.20 5.56 -37.70
N ARG A 279 -46.80 4.44 -38.32
CA ARG A 279 -46.66 3.14 -37.62
C ARG A 279 -45.48 2.29 -38.08
N ILE A 280 -44.92 1.53 -37.15
CA ILE A 280 -44.00 0.43 -37.44
C ILE A 280 -44.59 -0.84 -36.80
N THR A 281 -44.86 -1.86 -37.60
CA THR A 281 -45.23 -3.19 -37.15
C THR A 281 -43.98 -4.07 -37.18
N VAL A 282 -43.48 -4.47 -36.01
CA VAL A 282 -42.24 -5.23 -35.85
C VAL A 282 -42.35 -6.15 -34.63
N GLY A 283 -41.68 -7.30 -34.64
CA GLY A 283 -41.64 -8.19 -33.48
C GLY A 283 -40.79 -7.63 -32.32
N MET A 284 -39.57 -7.17 -32.63
CA MET A 284 -38.64 -6.65 -31.63
C MET A 284 -37.78 -5.49 -32.16
N ILE A 285 -37.53 -4.49 -31.30
CA ILE A 285 -36.50 -3.46 -31.46
C ILE A 285 -35.45 -3.70 -30.38
N VAL A 286 -34.16 -3.76 -30.72
CA VAL A 286 -33.08 -4.15 -29.80
C VAL A 286 -31.85 -3.26 -29.96
N SER A 287 -31.16 -2.98 -28.86
CA SER A 287 -29.88 -2.26 -28.84
C SER A 287 -28.74 -3.11 -29.43
N PRO A 288 -27.64 -2.50 -29.91
CA PRO A 288 -26.49 -3.24 -30.46
C PRO A 288 -25.82 -4.20 -29.47
N ASP A 289 -26.00 -3.96 -28.17
CA ASP A 289 -25.52 -4.80 -27.07
C ASP A 289 -26.59 -5.76 -26.53
N GLY A 290 -27.77 -5.85 -27.15
CA GLY A 290 -28.84 -6.76 -26.75
C GLY A 290 -29.57 -6.40 -25.44
N GLN A 291 -28.96 -5.59 -24.59
CA GLN A 291 -29.39 -5.39 -23.21
C GLN A 291 -30.66 -4.56 -23.07
N THR A 292 -31.01 -3.75 -24.08
CA THR A 292 -32.20 -2.88 -24.04
C THR A 292 -33.08 -3.14 -25.26
N TYR A 293 -34.31 -3.60 -25.04
CA TYR A 293 -35.21 -3.99 -26.11
C TYR A 293 -36.68 -3.66 -25.84
N PHE A 294 -37.42 -3.53 -26.94
CA PHE A 294 -38.87 -3.48 -27.02
C PHE A 294 -39.33 -4.73 -27.76
N ASN A 295 -39.83 -5.73 -27.03
CA ASN A 295 -40.38 -6.96 -27.58
C ASN A 295 -41.89 -6.78 -27.71
N VAL A 296 -42.30 -6.23 -28.85
CA VAL A 296 -43.70 -5.88 -29.15
C VAL A 296 -44.56 -7.13 -29.30
N ALA A 297 -43.99 -8.24 -29.76
CA ALA A 297 -44.67 -9.54 -29.88
C ALA A 297 -45.12 -10.11 -28.52
N GLN A 298 -44.35 -9.89 -27.45
CA GLN A 298 -44.65 -10.36 -26.10
C GLN A 298 -45.10 -9.24 -25.13
N GLY A 299 -45.08 -7.98 -25.56
CA GLY A 299 -45.46 -6.82 -24.75
C GLY A 299 -44.42 -6.40 -23.69
N GLU A 300 -43.15 -6.76 -23.89
CA GLU A 300 -42.09 -6.63 -22.89
C GLU A 300 -41.09 -5.50 -23.21
N PHE A 301 -40.74 -4.70 -22.20
CA PHE A 301 -39.62 -3.76 -22.23
C PHE A 301 -38.49 -4.33 -21.36
N GLY A 302 -37.42 -4.82 -21.98
CA GLY A 302 -36.27 -5.37 -21.26
C GLY A 302 -35.09 -4.42 -21.22
N GLY A 303 -34.36 -4.38 -20.10
CA GLY A 303 -33.13 -3.60 -19.97
C GLY A 303 -33.23 -2.31 -19.16
N LYS A 304 -32.21 -1.45 -19.33
CA LYS A 304 -32.06 -0.21 -18.56
C LYS A 304 -32.73 0.97 -19.28
N PHE A 305 -33.97 1.24 -18.91
CA PHE A 305 -34.68 2.48 -19.29
C PHE A 305 -34.53 3.58 -18.23
N VAL A 306 -34.35 4.83 -18.68
CA VAL A 306 -34.20 6.00 -17.79
C VAL A 306 -35.32 7.00 -18.05
N PHE A 307 -36.31 7.02 -17.15
CA PHE A 307 -37.37 8.04 -17.13
C PHE A 307 -36.79 9.36 -16.62
N LYS A 308 -36.62 10.35 -17.52
CA LYS A 308 -36.01 11.65 -17.18
C LYS A 308 -36.88 12.55 -16.28
N SER A 309 -38.17 12.27 -16.14
CA SER A 309 -39.07 12.97 -15.20
C SER A 309 -39.66 12.00 -14.18
N ALA A 310 -39.77 12.44 -12.92
CA ALA A 310 -40.33 11.64 -11.83
C ALA A 310 -41.79 11.22 -12.05
N SER A 311 -42.53 11.95 -12.90
CA SER A 311 -43.89 11.59 -13.33
C SER A 311 -43.93 10.30 -14.16
N GLY A 312 -42.89 10.00 -14.96
CA GLY A 312 -42.90 8.86 -15.88
C GLY A 312 -43.07 7.51 -15.17
N TYR A 313 -42.33 7.30 -14.09
CA TYR A 313 -42.42 6.08 -13.28
C TYR A 313 -43.75 5.96 -12.52
N ASN A 314 -44.37 7.08 -12.14
CA ASN A 314 -45.64 7.07 -11.42
C ASN A 314 -46.87 6.83 -12.30
N ASN A 315 -46.72 6.92 -13.63
CA ASN A 315 -47.78 6.59 -14.58
C ASN A 315 -47.87 5.09 -14.92
N ILE A 316 -46.95 4.28 -14.41
CA ILE A 316 -46.96 2.81 -14.55
C ILE A 316 -47.90 2.25 -13.49
N THR A 317 -49.07 1.75 -13.90
CA THR A 317 -50.17 1.34 -13.00
C THR A 317 -49.95 0.01 -12.31
N ASP A 318 -49.12 -0.85 -12.90
CA ASP A 318 -48.72 -2.18 -12.43
C ASP A 318 -47.34 -2.18 -11.75
N LYS A 319 -46.77 -0.99 -11.47
CA LYS A 319 -45.50 -0.88 -10.74
C LYS A 319 -45.60 -1.57 -9.38
N PRO A 320 -44.52 -2.20 -8.87
CA PRO A 320 -44.54 -2.85 -7.57
C PRO A 320 -45.02 -1.92 -6.46
N ASP A 321 -45.95 -2.40 -5.64
CA ASP A 321 -46.42 -1.64 -4.48
C ASP A 321 -45.36 -1.62 -3.38
N LEU A 322 -44.55 -0.57 -3.39
CA LEU A 322 -43.53 -0.33 -2.39
C LEU A 322 -44.11 0.15 -1.04
N SER A 323 -45.42 0.36 -0.90
CA SER A 323 -46.03 0.75 0.39
C SER A 323 -46.05 -0.38 1.42
N VAL A 324 -45.90 -1.64 0.97
CA VAL A 324 -45.70 -2.82 1.83
C VAL A 324 -44.37 -2.73 2.59
N TYR A 325 -43.38 -2.04 2.02
CA TYR A 325 -42.14 -1.69 2.72
C TYR A 325 -42.35 -0.34 3.43
N GLY A 326 -42.01 -0.28 4.71
CA GLY A 326 -42.19 0.92 5.52
C GLY A 326 -41.59 2.16 4.86
N THR A 327 -42.41 3.20 4.67
CA THR A 327 -41.94 4.46 4.07
C THR A 327 -40.80 5.06 4.89
N LYS A 328 -39.99 5.93 4.29
CA LYS A 328 -38.95 6.66 5.02
C LYS A 328 -39.53 7.44 6.21
N ASP A 329 -40.77 7.91 6.08
CA ASP A 329 -41.49 8.63 7.13
C ASP A 329 -41.98 7.69 8.24
N LEU A 330 -42.40 6.45 7.92
CA LEU A 330 -42.68 5.41 8.91
C LEU A 330 -41.40 5.00 9.66
N LEU A 331 -40.29 4.84 8.94
CA LEU A 331 -39.00 4.49 9.56
C LEU A 331 -38.50 5.61 10.47
N ASN A 332 -38.68 6.88 10.08
CA ASN A 332 -38.40 8.03 10.93
C ASN A 332 -39.34 8.06 12.14
N SER A 333 -40.65 7.86 11.99
CA SER A 333 -41.58 7.89 13.13
C SER A 333 -41.35 6.75 14.12
N VAL A 334 -40.98 5.55 13.65
CA VAL A 334 -40.55 4.43 14.51
C VAL A 334 -39.24 4.74 15.21
N LYS A 335 -38.26 5.32 14.50
CA LYS A 335 -37.00 5.80 15.10
C LYS A 335 -37.27 6.83 16.18
N ASP A 336 -38.09 7.84 15.93
CA ASP A 336 -38.40 8.91 16.88
C ASP A 336 -39.21 8.39 18.07
N ASN A 337 -40.10 7.41 17.87
CA ASN A 337 -40.82 6.74 18.95
C ASN A 337 -39.88 5.93 19.85
N LEU A 338 -38.98 5.14 19.26
CA LEU A 338 -37.93 4.42 20.00
C LEU A 338 -36.95 5.37 20.67
N GLN A 339 -36.59 6.49 20.04
CA GLN A 339 -35.71 7.50 20.62
C GLN A 339 -36.37 8.14 21.84
N ASN A 340 -37.66 8.50 21.78
CA ASN A 340 -38.40 9.02 22.92
C ASN A 340 -38.52 8.00 24.07
N GLN A 341 -38.68 6.70 23.76
CA GLN A 341 -38.64 5.62 24.77
C GLN A 341 -37.25 5.41 25.40
N ILE A 342 -36.18 5.83 24.73
CA ILE A 342 -34.79 5.68 25.18
C ILE A 342 -34.30 6.93 25.93
N ASP A 343 -34.81 8.12 25.60
CA ASP A 343 -34.36 9.41 26.16
C ASP A 343 -35.15 9.86 27.42
N GLY A 344 -36.29 9.21 27.70
CA GLY A 344 -37.10 9.42 28.91
C GLY A 344 -36.83 8.36 29.99
N LYS A 345 -35.97 8.70 30.96
CA LYS A 345 -35.63 7.88 32.13
C LYS A 345 -36.86 7.28 32.83
N ILE A 346 -37.03 5.95 32.76
CA ILE A 346 -38.00 5.21 33.61
C ILE A 346 -37.53 5.28 35.06
N ASP A 347 -38.23 6.04 35.90
CA ASP A 347 -37.99 6.07 37.33
C ASP A 347 -38.67 4.88 38.02
N THR A 348 -38.02 4.36 39.07
CA THR A 348 -38.58 3.27 39.90
C THR A 348 -38.65 3.69 41.36
N TYR A 349 -39.87 3.82 41.87
CA TYR A 349 -40.18 4.25 43.23
C TYR A 349 -40.32 3.04 44.16
N TYR A 350 -39.56 3.03 45.26
CA TYR A 350 -39.60 1.98 46.29
C TYR A 350 -40.11 2.60 47.60
N GLN A 351 -41.43 2.71 47.77
CA GLN A 351 -42.05 3.44 48.89
C GLN A 351 -43.50 3.00 49.13
N SER A 352 -44.05 3.28 50.30
CA SER A 352 -45.42 2.90 50.68
C SER A 352 -46.51 3.80 50.09
N SER A 353 -46.19 5.05 49.78
CA SER A 353 -47.11 6.05 49.21
C SER A 353 -47.06 6.07 47.67
N ASN A 354 -48.21 6.28 47.03
CA ASN A 354 -48.27 6.42 45.57
C ASN A 354 -47.48 7.67 45.11
N PRO A 355 -46.46 7.53 44.23
CA PRO A 355 -45.59 8.63 43.82
C PRO A 355 -46.32 9.70 43.00
N TRP A 356 -47.41 9.35 42.31
CA TRP A 356 -48.24 10.28 41.54
C TRP A 356 -48.72 11.49 42.36
N ASN A 357 -48.98 11.28 43.67
CA ASN A 357 -49.38 12.35 44.59
C ASN A 357 -48.30 13.44 44.82
N SER A 358 -47.07 13.23 44.35
CA SER A 358 -45.95 14.15 44.50
C SER A 358 -45.48 14.80 43.19
N TRP A 359 -46.03 14.40 42.05
CA TRP A 359 -45.67 14.95 40.74
C TRP A 359 -46.36 16.31 40.51
N PRO A 360 -45.66 17.31 39.93
CA PRO A 360 -46.29 18.58 39.56
C PRO A 360 -47.36 18.38 38.48
N SER A 361 -48.51 19.04 38.62
CA SER A 361 -49.57 18.93 37.61
C SER A 361 -49.12 19.45 36.25
N GLY A 362 -49.37 18.67 35.20
CA GLY A 362 -48.89 18.89 33.83
C GLY A 362 -47.71 17.98 33.44
N THR A 363 -47.03 17.33 34.40
CA THR A 363 -45.90 16.41 34.15
C THR A 363 -46.31 14.94 34.01
N GLU A 364 -47.59 14.61 34.22
CA GLU A 364 -48.10 13.24 34.15
C GLU A 364 -47.76 12.48 32.84
N PRO A 365 -47.71 13.11 31.64
CA PRO A 365 -47.28 12.41 30.42
C PRO A 365 -45.81 11.95 30.44
N GLU A 366 -44.94 12.63 31.19
CA GLU A 366 -43.49 12.37 31.26
C GLU A 366 -43.17 11.10 32.07
N HIS A 367 -44.08 10.69 32.95
CA HIS A 367 -43.95 9.54 33.85
C HIS A 367 -44.50 8.22 33.28
N VAL A 368 -44.98 8.19 32.04
CA VAL A 368 -45.56 6.97 31.44
C VAL A 368 -44.48 5.90 31.25
N GLY A 369 -44.63 4.79 31.96
CA GLY A 369 -43.64 3.71 32.04
C GLY A 369 -42.96 3.59 33.41
N ASP A 370 -42.96 4.66 34.22
CA ASP A 370 -42.40 4.64 35.59
C ASP A 370 -42.96 3.47 36.40
N MET A 371 -42.12 2.88 37.26
CA MET A 371 -42.48 1.74 38.09
C MET A 371 -42.62 2.14 39.55
N TRP A 372 -43.56 1.53 40.27
CA TRP A 372 -43.72 1.70 41.71
C TRP A 372 -43.85 0.34 42.39
N TYR A 373 -42.91 0.02 43.27
CA TYR A 373 -43.04 -1.08 44.21
C TYR A 373 -43.56 -0.52 45.55
N ASN A 374 -44.79 -0.87 45.89
CA ASN A 374 -45.38 -0.49 47.16
C ASN A 374 -44.79 -1.35 48.28
N THR A 375 -43.94 -0.76 49.11
CA THR A 375 -43.23 -1.48 50.18
C THR A 375 -44.13 -1.97 51.32
N SER A 376 -45.37 -1.47 51.43
CA SER A 376 -46.34 -1.92 52.43
C SER A 376 -47.27 -3.03 51.94
N THR A 377 -47.55 -3.11 50.63
CA THR A 377 -48.43 -4.15 50.06
C THR A 377 -47.68 -5.24 49.29
N GLY A 378 -46.41 -4.98 48.92
CA GLY A 378 -45.59 -5.89 48.12
C GLY A 378 -45.94 -5.93 46.63
N VAL A 379 -46.79 -5.01 46.16
CA VAL A 379 -47.27 -4.95 44.78
C VAL A 379 -46.34 -4.10 43.93
N LEU A 380 -45.92 -4.61 42.78
CA LEU A 380 -45.20 -3.86 41.73
C LEU A 380 -46.19 -3.38 40.67
N GLN A 381 -46.13 -2.11 40.29
CA GLN A 381 -46.99 -1.52 39.27
C GLN A 381 -46.18 -0.63 38.32
N THR A 382 -46.73 -0.34 37.14
CA THR A 382 -46.20 0.66 36.19
C THR A 382 -47.28 1.68 35.83
N TYR A 383 -46.88 2.95 35.68
CA TYR A 383 -47.78 4.06 35.36
C TYR A 383 -48.17 4.06 33.88
N VAL A 384 -49.48 4.12 33.61
CA VAL A 384 -50.03 3.98 32.25
C VAL A 384 -51.05 5.06 31.85
N GLY A 385 -51.39 5.98 32.75
CA GLY A 385 -52.39 7.03 32.49
C GLY A 385 -51.74 8.39 32.27
N PRO A 386 -51.48 8.87 31.04
CA PRO A 386 -50.72 10.12 30.78
C PRO A 386 -51.33 11.42 31.35
N SER A 387 -52.47 11.37 32.04
CA SER A 387 -53.13 12.51 32.67
C SER A 387 -54.05 12.10 33.83
N SER A 388 -53.87 10.91 34.41
CA SER A 388 -54.68 10.42 35.54
C SER A 388 -53.94 9.35 36.34
N ASN A 389 -54.33 9.14 37.60
CA ASN A 389 -53.67 8.20 38.52
C ASN A 389 -53.99 6.73 38.19
N VAL A 390 -53.50 6.22 37.05
CA VAL A 390 -53.76 4.87 36.55
C VAL A 390 -52.47 4.05 36.51
N TRP A 391 -52.44 3.00 37.32
CA TRP A 391 -51.33 2.07 37.48
C TRP A 391 -51.76 0.67 37.03
N ARG A 392 -50.90 -0.01 36.27
CA ARG A 392 -51.07 -1.42 35.88
C ARG A 392 -50.14 -2.29 36.72
N GLU A 393 -50.68 -3.30 37.38
CA GLU A 393 -49.90 -4.26 38.16
C GLU A 393 -48.98 -5.12 37.26
N ILE A 394 -47.76 -5.38 37.75
CA ILE A 394 -46.79 -6.28 37.14
C ILE A 394 -46.77 -7.56 38.00
N VAL A 395 -47.42 -8.61 37.50
CA VAL A 395 -47.62 -9.88 38.20
C VAL A 395 -46.50 -10.91 37.98
N ASP A 396 -45.43 -10.54 37.26
CA ASP A 396 -44.29 -11.44 37.02
C ASP A 396 -43.55 -11.75 38.34
N PRO A 397 -43.46 -13.02 38.78
CA PRO A 397 -42.88 -13.35 40.07
C PRO A 397 -41.39 -13.00 40.20
N ALA A 398 -40.63 -13.01 39.11
CA ALA A 398 -39.22 -12.66 39.12
C ALA A 398 -39.03 -11.14 39.19
N ALA A 399 -39.85 -10.36 38.47
CA ALA A 399 -39.86 -8.90 38.56
C ALA A 399 -40.27 -8.41 39.97
N VAL A 400 -41.30 -9.00 40.57
CA VAL A 400 -41.74 -8.68 41.94
C VAL A 400 -40.67 -9.07 42.97
N ALA A 401 -40.04 -10.25 42.81
CA ALA A 401 -38.95 -10.67 43.70
C ALA A 401 -37.70 -9.76 43.56
N ALA A 402 -37.35 -9.34 42.35
CA ALA A 402 -36.26 -8.40 42.10
C ALA A 402 -36.58 -7.02 42.71
N ALA A 403 -37.79 -6.49 42.50
CA ALA A 403 -38.21 -5.22 43.09
C ALA A 403 -38.22 -5.25 44.63
N ARG A 404 -38.63 -6.38 45.23
CA ARG A 404 -38.53 -6.61 46.68
C ARG A 404 -37.08 -6.60 47.16
N ALA A 405 -36.21 -7.37 46.52
CA ALA A 405 -34.79 -7.43 46.89
C ALA A 405 -34.09 -6.07 46.71
N ILE A 406 -34.49 -5.26 45.73
CA ILE A 406 -33.99 -3.89 45.56
C ILE A 406 -34.56 -2.95 46.63
N ALA A 407 -35.83 -3.08 47.02
CA ALA A 407 -36.40 -2.31 48.13
C ALA A 407 -35.69 -2.62 49.46
N GLU A 408 -35.47 -3.90 49.76
CA GLU A 408 -34.70 -4.36 50.93
C GLU A 408 -33.25 -3.87 50.86
N ALA A 409 -32.61 -3.91 49.69
CA ALA A 409 -31.25 -3.39 49.52
C ALA A 409 -31.17 -1.86 49.59
N ALA A 410 -32.21 -1.13 49.18
CA ALA A 410 -32.29 0.32 49.33
C ALA A 410 -32.41 0.70 50.82
N ASP A 411 -33.26 0.01 51.57
CA ASP A 411 -33.43 0.24 53.01
C ASP A 411 -32.16 -0.13 53.81
N VAL A 412 -31.48 -1.23 53.44
CA VAL A 412 -30.30 -1.76 54.18
C VAL A 412 -28.95 -1.21 53.67
N LYS A 413 -28.89 -0.52 52.52
CA LYS A 413 -27.63 0.10 52.00
C LYS A 413 -27.71 1.60 51.68
N ALA A 414 -28.86 2.26 51.85
CA ALA A 414 -28.98 3.72 51.73
C ALA A 414 -29.10 4.47 53.08
N ASP A 415 -28.77 3.80 54.20
CA ASP A 415 -28.65 4.37 55.56
C ASP A 415 -27.75 5.62 55.64
N SER A 416 -26.87 5.83 54.66
CA SER A 416 -26.18 7.12 54.49
C SER A 416 -26.01 7.47 53.02
N LYS A 417 -26.84 8.40 52.51
CA LYS A 417 -26.48 9.19 51.32
C LYS A 417 -25.16 9.89 51.62
N ARG A 418 -24.06 9.46 51.00
CA ARG A 418 -22.77 10.16 51.08
C ARG A 418 -22.98 11.62 50.67
N ARG A 419 -22.85 12.53 51.62
CA ARG A 419 -23.13 13.96 51.43
C ARG A 419 -22.02 14.59 50.61
N VAL A 420 -22.39 15.49 49.72
CA VAL A 420 -21.45 16.38 49.02
C VAL A 420 -21.62 17.78 49.59
N PHE A 421 -20.63 18.25 50.33
CA PHE A 421 -20.57 19.60 50.86
C PHE A 421 -19.92 20.54 49.84
N THR A 422 -20.47 21.74 49.69
CA THR A 422 -19.96 22.84 48.84
C THR A 422 -19.43 24.03 49.65
N SER A 423 -19.53 23.94 50.97
CA SER A 423 -19.02 24.89 51.97
C SER A 423 -18.55 24.10 53.20
N THR A 424 -17.88 24.74 54.17
CA THR A 424 -17.29 24.05 55.34
C THR A 424 -18.29 23.09 56.01
N PRO A 425 -17.99 21.77 56.05
CA PRO A 425 -18.92 20.75 56.54
C PRO A 425 -19.40 21.00 57.98
N ARG A 426 -20.70 20.83 58.21
CA ARG A 426 -21.31 20.90 59.54
C ARG A 426 -21.72 19.49 59.96
N PRO A 427 -21.36 19.01 61.17
CA PRO A 427 -21.83 17.71 61.65
C PRO A 427 -23.37 17.62 61.68
N PRO A 428 -23.97 16.48 61.31
CA PRO A 428 -23.30 15.21 61.08
C PRO A 428 -22.61 15.09 59.70
N TYR A 429 -21.46 14.40 59.69
CA TYR A 429 -20.81 13.90 58.49
C TYR A 429 -20.23 12.51 58.76
N ASP A 430 -20.17 11.67 57.74
CA ASP A 430 -19.83 10.25 57.85
C ASP A 430 -18.65 9.90 56.94
N VAL A 431 -17.96 8.79 57.25
CA VAL A 431 -16.78 8.36 56.50
C VAL A 431 -17.16 8.07 55.04
N GLY A 432 -16.47 8.75 54.12
CA GLY A 432 -16.77 8.71 52.68
C GLY A 432 -17.65 9.85 52.17
N ASP A 433 -18.16 10.75 53.03
CA ASP A 433 -18.72 12.03 52.59
C ASP A 433 -17.66 12.85 51.82
N GLN A 434 -18.10 13.70 50.89
CA GLN A 434 -17.23 14.50 50.04
C GLN A 434 -17.40 15.99 50.34
N TRP A 435 -16.31 16.76 50.26
CA TRP A 435 -16.35 18.22 50.36
C TRP A 435 -15.55 18.83 49.21
N ILE A 436 -16.21 19.67 48.42
CA ILE A 436 -15.64 20.28 47.22
C ILE A 436 -15.53 21.78 47.47
N THR A 437 -14.33 22.34 47.31
CA THR A 437 -14.12 23.78 47.20
C THR A 437 -13.90 24.16 45.73
N TYR A 438 -14.54 25.24 45.27
CA TYR A 438 -14.48 25.71 43.88
C TYR A 438 -14.46 27.24 43.81
N GLY A 439 -13.99 27.79 42.67
CA GLY A 439 -14.09 29.22 42.36
C GLY A 439 -12.87 30.09 42.74
N THR A 440 -11.80 29.52 43.30
CA THR A 440 -10.53 30.24 43.58
C THR A 440 -9.30 29.32 43.48
N ALA A 441 -8.11 29.91 43.33
CA ALA A 441 -6.85 29.17 43.36
C ALA A 441 -6.69 28.44 44.70
N GLY A 442 -6.42 27.12 44.65
CA GLY A 442 -6.42 26.24 45.83
C GLY A 442 -7.69 25.40 46.04
N SER A 443 -8.65 25.48 45.12
CA SER A 443 -9.80 24.56 45.02
C SER A 443 -9.35 23.09 45.07
N SER A 444 -10.07 22.22 45.79
CA SER A 444 -9.72 20.80 45.96
C SER A 444 -10.95 19.97 46.34
N MET A 445 -10.89 18.66 46.08
CA MET A 445 -11.86 17.69 46.58
C MET A 445 -11.30 16.98 47.82
N PHE A 446 -12.11 16.93 48.88
CA PHE A 446 -11.82 16.24 50.13
C PHE A 446 -12.80 15.10 50.36
N ILE A 447 -12.35 14.07 51.07
CA ILE A 447 -13.13 12.92 51.52
C ILE A 447 -13.06 12.88 53.06
N CYS A 448 -14.20 12.67 53.71
CA CYS A 448 -14.26 12.47 55.15
C CYS A 448 -13.68 11.10 55.51
N LYS A 449 -12.74 11.07 56.45
CA LYS A 449 -12.12 9.84 56.99
C LYS A 449 -12.53 9.53 58.43
N THR A 450 -13.22 10.46 59.11
CA THR A 450 -13.70 10.29 60.49
C THR A 450 -15.10 10.87 60.64
N SER A 451 -16.08 10.04 61.00
CA SER A 451 -17.48 10.46 61.20
C SER A 451 -17.67 11.34 62.46
N ARG A 452 -18.66 12.24 62.43
CA ARG A 452 -19.15 13.00 63.59
C ARG A 452 -20.67 13.03 63.66
N SER A 453 -21.20 12.90 64.88
CA SER A 453 -22.62 13.05 65.18
C SER A 453 -23.10 14.51 65.14
N ALA A 454 -24.40 14.69 64.91
CA ALA A 454 -25.07 15.99 64.89
C ALA A 454 -24.82 16.80 66.19
N GLY A 455 -24.68 18.12 66.07
CA GLY A 455 -24.40 19.02 67.20
C GLY A 455 -22.92 19.11 67.62
N SER A 456 -22.04 18.28 67.07
CA SER A 456 -20.59 18.42 67.24
C SER A 456 -20.04 19.65 66.52
N SER A 457 -18.86 20.14 66.92
CA SER A 457 -18.09 21.11 66.14
C SER A 457 -17.40 20.46 64.93
N TYR A 458 -17.23 21.23 63.86
CA TYR A 458 -16.41 20.85 62.70
C TYR A 458 -14.93 20.70 63.11
N ASN A 459 -14.26 19.68 62.57
CA ASN A 459 -12.83 19.48 62.72
C ASN A 459 -12.19 19.24 61.34
N PRO A 460 -11.25 20.08 60.89
CA PRO A 460 -10.62 19.91 59.58
C PRO A 460 -9.76 18.64 59.46
N SER A 461 -9.26 18.06 60.56
CA SER A 461 -8.44 16.83 60.49
C SER A 461 -9.25 15.56 60.18
N ASP A 462 -10.58 15.63 60.20
CA ASP A 462 -11.47 14.54 59.78
C ASP A 462 -11.62 14.43 58.25
N TRP A 463 -10.99 15.34 57.49
CA TRP A 463 -11.07 15.44 56.04
C TRP A 463 -9.67 15.29 55.41
N GLN A 464 -9.56 14.50 54.34
CA GLN A 464 -8.33 14.32 53.57
C GLN A 464 -8.55 14.72 52.11
N LYS A 465 -7.54 15.24 51.42
CA LYS A 465 -7.67 15.51 49.98
C LYS A 465 -7.70 14.20 49.18
N ALA A 466 -8.46 14.19 48.10
CA ALA A 466 -8.62 13.02 47.22
C ALA A 466 -7.44 12.80 46.24
N ASP A 467 -6.50 13.74 46.16
CA ASP A 467 -5.37 13.74 45.20
C ASP A 467 -4.12 12.99 45.71
N ILE A 468 -4.15 12.46 46.94
CA ILE A 468 -2.95 11.98 47.63
C ILE A 468 -2.54 10.52 47.31
N ASP A 469 -3.39 9.74 46.63
CA ASP A 469 -3.22 8.29 46.42
C ASP A 469 -3.22 7.81 44.93
N GLY A 470 -3.10 8.70 43.93
CA GLY A 470 -3.19 8.36 42.49
C GLY A 470 -1.85 8.38 41.72
N ASN A 471 -1.55 7.35 40.92
CA ASN A 471 -0.17 7.05 40.46
C ASN A 471 0.09 7.00 38.92
N THR A 472 -0.77 7.57 38.06
CA THR A 472 -0.58 7.60 36.57
C THR A 472 -1.31 8.79 35.90
N GLN A 473 -0.66 9.67 35.12
CA GLN A 473 -1.35 10.80 34.43
C GLN A 473 -1.07 10.84 32.95
N VAL A 474 0.15 10.42 32.57
CA VAL A 474 0.88 10.82 31.37
C VAL A 474 -0.06 11.13 30.20
N ALA A 475 -0.30 12.42 29.96
CA ALA A 475 -1.16 12.93 28.90
C ALA A 475 -0.29 13.62 27.86
N ILE A 476 -0.48 13.29 26.57
CA ILE A 476 0.25 13.92 25.47
C ILE A 476 -0.75 14.56 24.51
N ASP A 477 -0.71 15.88 24.35
CA ASP A 477 -1.58 16.62 23.42
C ASP A 477 -0.78 17.45 22.41
N ARG A 478 -1.01 17.21 21.12
CA ARG A 478 -0.39 17.89 19.96
C ARG A 478 1.13 18.13 20.04
N GLY A 479 1.87 17.27 20.76
CA GLY A 479 3.34 17.34 20.95
C GLY A 479 3.82 17.75 22.35
N ILE A 480 2.90 18.05 23.27
CA ILE A 480 3.16 18.41 24.69
C ILE A 480 3.14 17.12 25.53
N VAL A 481 4.11 16.87 26.41
CA VAL A 481 4.17 15.67 27.27
C VAL A 481 3.89 16.02 28.75
N THR A 482 3.02 15.26 29.41
CA THR A 482 2.62 15.38 30.85
C THR A 482 2.91 14.07 31.63
N ALA A 483 2.90 14.03 32.97
CA ALA A 483 3.09 12.82 33.82
C ALA A 483 2.58 12.97 35.30
N LEU A 484 2.17 11.88 36.01
CA LEU A 484 1.81 11.90 37.48
C LEU A 484 3.02 11.49 38.30
N GLY A 485 3.60 10.35 37.90
CA GLY A 485 4.99 10.09 38.16
C GLY A 485 5.84 11.19 37.53
N PHE A 486 7.14 10.96 37.53
CA PHE A 486 8.07 11.97 37.08
C PHE A 486 8.29 11.95 35.55
N LEU A 487 8.51 13.14 34.97
CA LEU A 487 9.56 13.31 33.97
C LEU A 487 10.75 13.93 34.71
N THR A 488 11.47 13.14 35.50
CA THR A 488 12.40 13.68 36.52
C THR A 488 13.62 14.31 35.89
N PHE A 489 13.62 15.62 35.95
CA PHE A 489 14.81 16.42 36.18
C PHE A 489 14.58 17.07 37.56
N GLY A 490 15.50 16.87 38.52
CA GLY A 490 15.29 17.30 39.91
C GLY A 490 15.28 18.83 40.08
N SER A 491 15.34 19.32 41.32
CA SER A 491 15.47 20.77 41.62
C SER A 491 16.70 21.44 40.98
N THR A 492 17.59 20.63 40.41
CA THR A 492 18.84 21.01 39.76
C THR A 492 18.88 20.68 38.26
N ALA A 493 17.77 20.47 37.54
CA ALA A 493 17.81 20.31 36.07
C ALA A 493 16.48 20.68 35.37
N GLY A 494 16.53 20.97 34.06
CA GLY A 494 15.30 21.21 33.28
C GLY A 494 15.50 21.69 31.83
N MET A 495 14.39 21.92 31.15
CA MET A 495 14.28 22.40 29.76
C MET A 495 13.35 23.62 29.68
N ARG A 496 13.58 24.55 28.75
CA ARG A 496 12.78 25.79 28.62
C ARG A 496 12.74 26.32 27.18
N ALA A 497 11.60 26.86 26.78
CA ALA A 497 11.31 27.28 25.40
C ALA A 497 11.81 28.70 25.04
N ASP A 498 12.20 29.51 26.03
CA ASP A 498 12.49 30.95 25.89
C ASP A 498 13.71 31.43 26.71
N GLY A 499 14.25 32.60 26.35
CA GLY A 499 15.40 33.26 27.00
C GLY A 499 16.75 32.50 26.91
N PRO A 500 17.81 32.94 27.62
CA PRO A 500 19.22 32.63 27.32
C PRO A 500 19.71 31.19 27.55
N ILE A 501 18.94 30.31 28.18
CA ILE A 501 19.31 28.90 28.42
C ILE A 501 18.18 28.04 27.84
N ARG A 502 18.48 26.89 27.26
CA ARG A 502 17.49 25.94 26.70
C ARG A 502 17.39 24.65 27.50
N LEU A 503 18.54 24.12 27.91
CA LEU A 503 18.70 22.86 28.65
C LEU A 503 19.69 23.12 29.79
N TRP A 504 19.49 22.56 30.99
CA TRP A 504 20.43 22.73 32.10
C TRP A 504 20.42 21.57 33.11
N CYS A 505 21.56 21.36 33.78
CA CYS A 505 21.67 20.48 34.95
C CYS A 505 22.78 20.91 35.94
N GLY A 506 22.58 20.53 37.22
CA GLY A 506 23.28 21.01 38.40
C GLY A 506 23.12 22.52 38.66
N GLY A 507 23.27 22.94 39.93
CA GLY A 507 23.10 24.33 40.33
C GLY A 507 21.63 24.78 40.35
N THR A 508 21.38 26.07 40.11
CA THR A 508 20.02 26.65 40.02
C THR A 508 19.68 27.04 38.58
N LYS A 509 18.39 27.24 38.27
CA LYS A 509 17.92 27.63 36.93
C LYS A 509 18.59 28.90 36.37
N ASP A 510 18.98 29.84 37.25
CA ASP A 510 19.58 31.13 36.92
C ASP A 510 21.12 31.08 36.99
N ASN A 511 21.68 30.07 37.67
CA ASN A 511 23.11 29.83 37.79
C ASN A 511 23.43 28.33 37.69
N PRO A 512 23.15 27.68 36.54
CA PRO A 512 23.33 26.24 36.41
C PRO A 512 24.81 25.89 36.25
N THR A 513 25.22 24.71 36.70
CA THR A 513 26.61 24.25 36.57
C THR A 513 26.92 23.64 35.21
N PHE A 514 25.91 23.15 34.50
CA PHE A 514 25.96 22.72 33.11
C PHE A 514 24.73 23.26 32.37
N GLN A 515 24.91 23.87 31.21
CA GLN A 515 23.83 24.49 30.44
C GLN A 515 24.10 24.50 28.93
N VAL A 516 23.03 24.56 28.15
CA VAL A 516 23.03 24.88 26.72
C VAL A 516 22.35 26.23 26.54
N SER A 517 23.02 27.22 25.93
CA SER A 517 22.48 28.57 25.73
C SER A 517 21.45 28.61 24.60
N ASN A 518 20.73 29.73 24.45
CA ASN A 518 19.83 29.96 23.32
C ASN A 518 20.54 30.10 21.97
N ALA A 519 21.84 30.43 21.98
CA ALA A 519 22.72 30.38 20.81
C ALA A 519 23.29 28.96 20.55
N GLY A 520 22.96 27.98 21.40
CA GLY A 520 23.45 26.59 21.28
C GLY A 520 24.79 26.32 21.97
N GLU A 521 25.33 27.27 22.72
CA GLU A 521 26.64 27.11 23.39
C GLU A 521 26.53 26.21 24.62
N VAL A 522 27.44 25.25 24.76
CA VAL A 522 27.49 24.37 25.94
C VAL A 522 28.48 24.95 26.96
N ILE A 523 28.01 25.23 28.18
CA ILE A 523 28.82 25.82 29.25
C ILE A 523 28.82 24.88 30.46
N ALA A 524 30.02 24.44 30.87
CA ALA A 524 30.25 23.64 32.06
C ALA A 524 31.13 24.41 33.06
N LYS A 525 30.56 24.81 34.20
CA LYS A 525 31.26 25.58 35.25
C LYS A 525 32.16 24.73 36.13
N THR A 526 31.81 23.45 36.28
CA THR A 526 32.62 22.47 37.00
C THR A 526 33.57 21.78 36.02
N ALA A 527 33.31 20.54 35.61
CA ALA A 527 34.12 19.84 34.64
C ALA A 527 33.32 18.84 33.81
N ILE A 528 33.72 18.65 32.55
CA ILE A 528 33.34 17.49 31.73
C ILE A 528 34.53 16.52 31.82
N ARG A 529 34.29 15.32 32.36
CA ARG A 529 35.32 14.29 32.59
C ARG A 529 35.01 13.03 31.80
N LEU A 530 36.06 12.30 31.42
CA LEU A 530 35.91 10.89 31.02
C LEU A 530 35.48 10.05 32.23
N GLN A 531 34.78 8.94 32.01
CA GLN A 531 34.23 8.08 33.07
C GLN A 531 35.27 7.61 34.10
N ASN A 532 36.51 7.36 33.66
CA ASN A 532 37.64 6.96 34.52
C ASN A 532 38.33 8.14 35.24
N ASN A 533 37.81 9.37 35.09
CA ASN A 533 38.35 10.64 35.59
C ASN A 533 39.75 11.04 35.09
N MET A 534 40.41 10.27 34.21
CA MET A 534 41.81 10.47 33.82
C MET A 534 42.07 11.66 32.88
N ALA A 535 41.02 12.25 32.31
CA ALA A 535 41.10 13.43 31.45
C ALA A 535 39.79 14.22 31.47
N GLY A 536 39.86 15.48 31.07
CA GLY A 536 38.68 16.34 30.95
C GLY A 536 38.99 17.79 30.63
N LEU A 537 37.92 18.59 30.66
CA LEU A 537 37.96 20.05 30.62
C LEU A 537 37.22 20.63 31.83
N THR A 538 37.69 21.76 32.36
CA THR A 538 37.17 22.35 33.61
C THR A 538 37.05 23.87 33.53
N GLY A 539 35.93 24.40 34.04
CA GLY A 539 35.69 25.83 34.23
C GLY A 539 36.15 26.35 35.60
N VAL A 540 36.69 25.48 36.46
CA VAL A 540 37.03 25.82 37.86
C VAL A 540 38.30 26.69 37.95
N GLY A 541 38.26 27.69 38.83
CA GLY A 541 39.39 28.56 39.17
C GLY A 541 39.57 29.73 38.19
N THR A 542 39.99 30.89 38.69
CA THR A 542 40.12 32.14 37.91
C THR A 542 41.57 32.61 37.72
N ALA A 543 42.54 31.97 38.38
CA ALA A 543 43.94 32.35 38.28
C ALA A 543 44.53 31.95 36.92
N ALA A 544 45.57 32.66 36.47
CA ALA A 544 46.32 32.36 35.26
C ALA A 544 46.86 30.90 35.22
N THR A 545 47.14 30.34 36.40
CA THR A 545 47.63 28.97 36.62
C THR A 545 46.53 27.91 36.79
N SER A 546 45.24 28.29 36.79
CA SER A 546 44.14 27.33 36.88
C SER A 546 44.10 26.45 35.63
N VAL A 547 43.99 25.13 35.80
CA VAL A 547 43.91 24.18 34.68
C VAL A 547 42.60 24.35 33.90
N ARG A 548 42.62 24.07 32.60
CA ARG A 548 41.45 24.09 31.70
C ARG A 548 41.23 22.80 30.96
N PHE A 549 42.32 22.16 30.53
CA PHE A 549 42.31 20.87 29.84
C PHE A 549 43.40 20.01 30.48
N TRP A 550 43.14 18.73 30.72
CA TRP A 550 44.14 17.82 31.27
C TRP A 550 43.95 16.37 30.81
N ALA A 551 45.02 15.60 30.85
CA ALA A 551 45.03 14.16 30.62
C ALA A 551 46.16 13.46 31.41
N GLY A 552 45.90 12.23 31.83
CA GLY A 552 46.86 11.35 32.51
C GLY A 552 46.83 11.39 34.05
N SER A 553 45.83 12.03 34.67
CA SER A 553 45.59 12.00 36.12
C SER A 553 44.13 12.31 36.47
N SER A 554 43.65 11.79 37.59
CA SER A 554 42.37 12.16 38.20
C SER A 554 42.37 13.55 38.85
N THR A 555 43.56 14.09 39.16
CA THR A 555 43.76 15.43 39.75
C THR A 555 44.40 16.36 38.70
N PRO A 556 43.68 17.35 38.14
CA PRO A 556 44.12 18.16 37.00
C PRO A 556 45.49 18.84 37.18
N GLU A 557 45.80 19.29 38.39
CA GLU A 557 47.03 20.02 38.74
C GLU A 557 48.27 19.12 38.66
N SER A 558 48.09 17.83 38.91
CA SER A 558 49.13 16.79 38.84
C SER A 558 49.27 16.16 37.45
N ALA A 559 48.36 16.47 36.52
CA ALA A 559 48.28 15.76 35.25
C ALA A 559 49.55 15.98 34.39
N PRO A 560 50.11 14.90 33.81
CA PRO A 560 51.34 14.97 33.00
C PRO A 560 51.15 15.80 31.73
N PHE A 561 49.93 15.84 31.17
CA PHE A 561 49.49 16.80 30.18
C PHE A 561 48.42 17.71 30.79
N ARG A 562 48.65 19.02 30.81
CA ARG A 562 47.64 20.02 31.20
C ARG A 562 47.89 21.38 30.58
N VAL A 563 46.83 22.13 30.32
CA VAL A 563 46.87 23.52 29.85
C VAL A 563 46.22 24.42 30.88
N THR A 564 46.87 25.52 31.26
CA THR A 564 46.34 26.51 32.22
C THR A 564 45.64 27.69 31.53
N GLN A 565 44.88 28.48 32.31
CA GLN A 565 44.06 29.60 31.85
C GLN A 565 44.81 30.64 31.00
N ASN A 566 46.11 30.84 31.24
CA ASN A 566 46.96 31.72 30.43
C ASN A 566 47.53 31.06 29.16
N GLY A 567 47.08 29.86 28.79
CA GLY A 567 47.55 29.10 27.63
C GLY A 567 48.84 28.31 27.85
N MET A 568 49.44 28.32 29.04
CA MET A 568 50.66 27.54 29.29
C MET A 568 50.37 26.04 29.30
N ALA A 569 51.02 25.29 28.41
CA ALA A 569 50.94 23.84 28.35
C ALA A 569 52.09 23.21 29.13
N TYR A 570 51.76 22.36 30.10
CA TYR A 570 52.70 21.52 30.84
C TYR A 570 52.60 20.10 30.27
N MET A 571 53.73 19.58 29.77
CA MET A 571 53.85 18.23 29.25
C MET A 571 55.10 17.58 29.86
N THR A 572 54.93 16.69 30.85
CA THR A 572 56.06 15.94 31.44
C THR A 572 56.56 14.82 30.52
N GLY A 573 55.73 14.42 29.56
CA GLY A 573 56.10 13.58 28.44
C GLY A 573 55.17 13.79 27.24
N GLY A 574 55.67 13.52 26.05
CA GLY A 574 54.91 13.67 24.80
C GLY A 574 55.81 13.53 23.57
N ARG A 575 55.27 12.95 22.50
CA ARG A 575 55.98 12.70 21.23
C ARG A 575 55.37 13.52 20.09
N ILE A 576 56.18 14.38 19.49
CA ILE A 576 55.81 15.25 18.36
C ILE A 576 56.73 14.87 17.19
N GLY A 577 56.27 13.91 16.37
CA GLY A 577 57.09 13.30 15.32
C GLY A 577 58.28 12.52 15.88
N TYR A 578 59.49 13.03 15.60
CA TYR A 578 60.78 12.50 16.11
C TYR A 578 61.29 13.22 17.36
N PHE A 579 60.60 14.27 17.82
CA PHE A 579 60.90 14.94 19.08
C PHE A 579 60.09 14.30 20.21
N GLU A 580 60.73 14.03 21.35
CA GLU A 580 60.09 13.45 22.53
C GLU A 580 60.54 14.20 23.78
N ILE A 581 59.60 14.57 24.64
CA ILE A 581 59.90 15.07 25.98
C ILE A 581 59.95 13.86 26.91
N ILE A 582 61.09 13.63 27.57
CA ILE A 582 61.29 12.54 28.54
C ILE A 582 61.99 13.11 29.77
N ASN A 583 61.43 12.90 30.96
CA ASN A 583 62.03 13.33 32.24
C ASN A 583 62.49 14.81 32.23
N ASN A 584 61.62 15.71 31.76
CA ASN A 584 61.86 17.15 31.60
C ASN A 584 62.95 17.54 30.57
N ARG A 585 63.41 16.61 29.71
CA ARG A 585 64.36 16.87 28.63
C ARG A 585 63.70 16.72 27.26
N LEU A 586 63.89 17.71 26.39
CA LEU A 586 63.61 17.56 24.96
C LEU A 586 64.69 16.66 24.32
N VAL A 587 64.26 15.54 23.76
CA VAL A 587 65.08 14.56 23.04
C VAL A 587 64.63 14.56 21.57
N TRP A 588 65.58 14.37 20.66
CA TRP A 588 65.31 14.12 19.26
C TRP A 588 66.10 12.88 18.84
N GLU A 589 65.44 11.94 18.16
CA GLU A 589 66.08 10.77 17.57
C GLU A 589 65.84 10.74 16.06
N GLY A 590 66.75 11.38 15.32
CA GLY A 590 66.96 11.12 13.90
C GLY A 590 68.14 10.17 13.75
N ARG A 591 67.95 9.04 13.04
CA ARG A 591 69.10 8.29 12.50
C ARG A 591 69.68 9.10 11.35
N ASP A 592 71.00 9.24 11.31
CA ASP A 592 71.68 9.81 10.16
C ASP A 592 71.74 8.82 8.98
N TYR A 593 72.36 9.25 7.88
CA TYR A 593 72.52 8.43 6.67
C TYR A 593 73.38 7.16 6.89
N PHE A 594 74.16 7.09 7.97
CA PHE A 594 75.00 5.95 8.33
C PHE A 594 74.37 5.06 9.41
N GLY A 595 73.24 5.49 9.99
CA GLY A 595 72.43 4.71 10.94
C GLY A 595 72.60 5.10 12.41
N ASP A 596 73.47 6.07 12.72
CA ASP A 596 73.77 6.50 14.09
C ASP A 596 72.79 7.58 14.59
N THR A 597 72.57 7.63 15.91
CA THR A 597 71.63 8.56 16.55
C THR A 597 72.32 9.86 16.98
N SER A 598 72.20 10.90 16.16
CA SER A 598 72.75 12.24 16.47
C SER A 598 71.74 13.13 17.20
N ARG A 599 72.21 13.99 18.11
CA ARG A 599 71.37 14.86 18.96
C ARG A 599 71.78 16.31 18.80
N THR A 600 70.93 17.14 18.23
CA THR A 600 71.07 18.61 18.19
C THR A 600 69.86 19.30 18.82
N ILE A 601 70.11 20.40 19.52
CA ILE A 601 69.09 21.29 20.09
C ILE A 601 69.36 22.69 19.56
N LYS A 602 68.34 23.32 18.98
CA LYS A 602 68.39 24.73 18.53
C LYS A 602 67.66 25.60 19.54
N LEU A 603 68.34 26.58 20.13
CA LEU A 603 67.76 27.56 21.05
C LEU A 603 67.91 28.97 20.46
N GLY A 604 66.82 29.73 20.46
CA GLY A 604 66.76 31.12 20.00
C GLY A 604 65.34 31.68 20.17
N TYR A 605 65.22 32.98 20.38
CA TYR A 605 63.94 33.71 20.40
C TYR A 605 63.75 34.47 19.08
N GLY A 606 62.54 34.97 18.81
CA GLY A 606 62.14 35.44 17.49
C GLY A 606 62.40 36.92 17.17
N ASN A 607 62.70 37.13 15.89
CA ASN A 607 62.27 38.24 15.02
C ASN A 607 63.22 39.42 14.70
N ASN A 608 64.51 39.44 15.03
CA ASN A 608 65.47 40.32 14.32
C ASN A 608 66.96 39.90 14.48
N ASN A 609 67.47 39.14 13.50
CA ASN A 609 68.91 38.87 13.26
C ASN A 609 69.70 38.10 14.34
N ASP A 610 69.09 37.12 15.00
CA ASP A 610 69.75 36.30 16.02
C ASP A 610 70.70 35.21 15.46
N GLY A 611 71.75 34.90 16.22
CA GLY A 611 72.74 33.87 15.90
C GLY A 611 72.33 32.46 16.37
N LEU A 612 72.65 31.44 15.58
CA LEU A 612 72.42 30.03 15.90
C LEU A 612 73.62 29.40 16.62
N LEU A 613 73.36 28.77 17.77
CA LEU A 613 74.30 27.86 18.44
C LEU A 613 73.90 26.41 18.12
N ASP A 614 74.62 25.76 17.22
CA ASP A 614 74.47 24.33 16.92
C ASP A 614 75.47 23.51 17.74
N VAL A 615 74.96 22.54 18.51
CA VAL A 615 75.74 21.65 19.38
C VAL A 615 75.29 20.21 19.10
N ALA A 616 76.19 19.44 18.49
CA ALA A 616 75.98 18.03 18.15
C ALA A 616 76.90 17.13 18.99
N PHE A 617 76.36 16.01 19.48
CA PHE A 617 77.14 14.96 20.15
C PHE A 617 76.85 13.61 19.49
N GLY A 618 77.91 12.84 19.19
CA GLY A 618 77.85 11.50 18.61
C GLY A 618 78.98 10.61 19.15
N ALA A 619 78.79 9.29 19.14
CA ALA A 619 79.72 8.35 19.78
C ALA A 619 81.05 8.14 19.02
N SER A 620 81.08 8.45 17.72
CA SER A 620 82.25 8.32 16.84
C SER A 620 83.32 9.39 17.07
N THR A 621 82.99 10.49 17.76
CA THR A 621 83.96 11.50 18.22
C THR A 621 84.07 11.45 19.74
N GLN A 622 85.24 11.07 20.26
CA GLN A 622 85.49 10.96 21.70
C GLN A 622 85.39 12.31 22.42
N GLY A 623 84.18 12.69 22.86
CA GLY A 623 83.94 13.63 23.96
C GLY A 623 84.54 15.04 23.82
N ARG A 624 84.64 15.62 22.61
CA ARG A 624 85.12 16.99 22.41
C ARG A 624 84.00 17.92 21.92
N PHE A 625 83.74 18.95 22.71
CA PHE A 625 82.78 20.02 22.40
C PHE A 625 83.23 20.82 21.17
N GLY A 626 82.34 21.00 20.21
CA GLY A 626 82.58 21.79 19.00
C GLY A 626 81.33 22.58 18.62
N VAL A 627 81.49 23.89 18.48
CA VAL A 627 80.42 24.81 18.05
C VAL A 627 80.60 25.13 16.58
N LYS A 628 79.56 24.89 15.77
CA LYS A 628 79.52 25.33 14.37
C LYS A 628 78.60 26.54 14.25
N ALA A 629 79.19 27.73 14.20
CA ALA A 629 78.47 28.94 13.82
C ALA A 629 78.59 29.17 12.31
N VAL A 630 77.52 29.68 11.68
CA VAL A 630 77.46 29.96 10.23
C VAL A 630 76.70 31.27 10.03
N GLY A 631 77.32 32.25 9.37
CA GLY A 631 76.63 33.47 8.97
C GLY A 631 75.57 33.17 7.90
N ARG A 632 74.35 33.71 8.07
CA ARG A 632 73.16 33.32 7.29
C ARG A 632 73.07 33.99 5.90
N ALA A 633 73.75 35.11 5.68
CA ALA A 633 73.57 35.96 4.50
C ALA A 633 74.82 36.81 4.17
N PRO A 634 74.92 37.37 2.96
CA PRO A 634 75.61 38.65 2.70
C PRO A 634 75.70 39.58 3.93
N GLY A 635 76.91 39.99 4.28
CA GLY A 635 77.17 40.91 5.39
C GLY A 635 77.11 40.31 6.79
N SER A 636 77.16 38.97 6.94
CA SER A 636 77.13 38.30 8.24
C SER A 636 78.46 37.60 8.60
N ALA A 637 78.68 37.36 9.90
CA ALA A 637 79.85 36.66 10.41
C ALA A 637 79.47 35.53 11.37
N ALA A 638 80.22 34.43 11.37
CA ALA A 638 80.01 33.30 12.28
C ALA A 638 80.46 33.59 13.73
N ILE A 639 81.43 34.50 13.92
CA ILE A 639 81.75 35.10 15.23
C ILE A 639 81.77 36.61 15.04
N TYR A 640 81.07 37.37 15.87
CA TYR A 640 80.95 38.82 15.73
C TYR A 640 81.30 39.54 17.03
N GLY A 641 82.16 40.55 16.94
CA GLY A 641 82.44 41.51 18.01
C GLY A 641 82.59 42.91 17.44
N SER A 642 81.89 43.89 18.01
CA SER A 642 82.05 45.30 17.63
C SER A 642 81.77 46.23 18.81
N SER A 643 82.04 47.53 18.63
CA SER A 643 81.82 48.56 19.63
C SER A 643 80.34 48.66 20.00
N LYS A 644 80.04 48.63 21.31
CA LYS A 644 78.67 48.77 21.83
C LYS A 644 78.03 50.12 21.47
N THR A 645 78.84 51.17 21.29
CA THR A 645 78.35 52.54 21.05
C THR A 645 78.31 52.94 19.58
N SER A 646 79.07 52.26 18.72
CA SER A 646 79.07 52.46 17.26
C SER A 646 79.34 51.14 16.54
N PRO A 647 78.34 50.24 16.41
CA PRO A 647 78.56 48.93 15.79
C PRO A 647 78.85 49.04 14.29
N SER A 648 79.90 48.37 13.82
CA SER A 648 80.16 48.12 12.41
C SER A 648 79.82 46.67 12.04
N TYR A 649 79.50 46.43 10.77
CA TYR A 649 79.09 45.12 10.25
C TYR A 649 79.88 44.79 8.98
N PRO A 650 80.07 43.51 8.64
CA PRO A 650 80.64 43.12 7.35
C PRO A 650 79.81 43.68 6.20
N ALA A 651 80.47 44.25 5.19
CA ALA A 651 79.80 44.82 4.02
C ALA A 651 79.91 43.90 2.78
N GLY A 652 78.87 43.90 1.94
CA GLY A 652 78.84 43.20 0.66
C GLY A 652 78.37 41.75 0.71
N ASP A 653 78.39 41.09 -0.46
CA ASP A 653 77.66 39.84 -0.73
C ASP A 653 78.31 38.55 -0.19
N THR A 654 79.11 38.66 0.88
CA THR A 654 79.92 37.55 1.41
C THR A 654 79.62 37.22 2.88
N VAL A 655 79.96 36.00 3.29
CA VAL A 655 79.83 35.49 4.67
C VAL A 655 81.22 35.33 5.28
N TRP A 656 81.41 35.86 6.49
CA TRP A 656 82.69 35.87 7.19
C TRP A 656 82.77 34.78 8.27
N ALA A 657 83.95 34.18 8.46
CA ALA A 657 84.19 33.25 9.57
C ALA A 657 84.27 33.97 10.93
N GLY A 658 84.70 35.22 10.92
CA GLY A 658 84.68 36.12 12.07
C GLY A 658 84.77 37.58 11.64
N TRP A 659 84.17 38.49 12.40
CA TRP A 659 84.25 39.94 12.21
C TRP A 659 84.49 40.60 13.56
N PHE A 660 85.57 41.38 13.66
CA PHE A 660 85.98 42.06 14.87
C PHE A 660 86.34 43.51 14.56
N ASP A 661 85.61 44.44 15.16
CA ASP A 661 85.90 45.88 15.07
C ASP A 661 86.96 46.26 16.11
N GLY A 662 88.20 45.88 15.82
CA GLY A 662 89.34 46.06 16.72
C GLY A 662 90.42 45.01 16.55
N TYR A 663 91.42 45.04 17.43
CA TYR A 663 92.57 44.12 17.38
C TYR A 663 92.20 42.70 17.85
N ILE A 664 92.59 41.70 17.07
CA ILE A 664 92.57 40.28 17.45
C ILE A 664 93.98 39.88 17.86
N TYR A 665 94.15 39.36 19.07
CA TYR A 665 95.41 38.77 19.53
C TYR A 665 95.34 37.24 19.38
N SER A 666 96.30 36.65 18.67
CA SER A 666 96.43 35.20 18.47
C SER A 666 97.85 34.73 18.78
N ASP A 667 97.98 33.73 19.65
CA ASP A 667 99.25 33.34 20.27
C ASP A 667 100.16 32.42 19.40
N GLY A 668 99.71 32.04 18.19
CA GLY A 668 100.56 31.30 17.25
C GLY A 668 99.85 30.75 16.01
N TYR A 669 100.61 30.61 14.91
CA TYR A 669 100.15 29.98 13.66
C TYR A 669 100.83 28.62 13.44
N PHE A 670 100.02 27.58 13.24
CA PHE A 670 100.47 26.20 13.03
C PHE A 670 99.88 25.63 11.75
N THR A 671 100.72 24.98 10.93
CA THR A 671 100.29 24.30 9.70
C THR A 671 100.58 22.80 9.78
N LYS A 672 99.72 21.98 9.16
CA LYS A 672 99.90 20.53 9.10
C LYS A 672 100.59 20.15 7.79
N SER A 673 101.75 19.51 7.89
CA SER A 673 102.49 19.02 6.72
C SER A 673 101.75 17.86 6.03
N PRO A 674 102.02 17.57 4.74
CA PRO A 674 101.41 16.44 4.02
C PRO A 674 101.68 15.06 4.66
N LYS A 675 102.74 14.93 5.47
CA LYS A 675 103.06 13.72 6.24
C LYS A 675 102.42 13.70 7.65
N GLY A 676 101.46 14.57 7.91
CA GLY A 676 100.68 14.60 9.15
C GLY A 676 101.27 15.39 10.32
N ASN A 677 102.57 15.68 10.31
CA ASN A 677 103.24 16.44 11.37
C ASN A 677 102.77 17.90 11.38
N ILE A 678 102.36 18.41 12.55
CA ILE A 678 102.12 19.84 12.77
C ILE A 678 103.48 20.54 12.94
N ARG A 679 103.68 21.65 12.23
CA ARG A 679 104.84 22.52 12.37
C ARG A 679 104.37 23.95 12.66
N GLY A 680 105.04 24.61 13.61
CA GLY A 680 104.87 26.05 13.83
C GLY A 680 105.48 26.83 12.66
N GLY A 681 104.79 27.88 12.22
CA GLY A 681 105.21 28.72 11.10
C GLY A 681 104.35 28.58 9.85
N LEU A 682 104.35 29.66 9.06
CA LEU A 682 103.67 29.76 7.77
C LEU A 682 104.30 28.79 6.76
N LYS A 683 103.45 28.22 5.90
CA LYS A 683 103.84 27.43 4.74
C LYS A 683 102.91 27.72 3.57
N GLY A 684 103.47 28.07 2.42
CA GLY A 684 102.74 28.50 1.22
C GLY A 684 103.20 29.87 0.71
N ALA A 685 102.74 30.23 -0.48
CA ALA A 685 103.00 31.53 -1.10
C ALA A 685 101.93 32.54 -0.66
N TYR A 686 102.36 33.61 0.01
CA TYR A 686 101.49 34.70 0.47
C TYR A 686 101.88 36.01 -0.23
N ARG A 687 100.87 36.70 -0.77
CA ARG A 687 101.01 38.03 -1.39
C ARG A 687 100.61 39.08 -0.35
N ILE A 688 101.48 40.05 -0.06
CA ILE A 688 101.15 41.16 0.83
C ILE A 688 100.59 42.30 -0.02
N ASN A 689 99.27 42.52 0.09
CA ASN A 689 98.48 43.42 -0.76
C ASN A 689 98.65 43.12 -2.26
N ASN A 690 98.18 44.01 -3.15
CA ASN A 690 98.32 43.85 -4.61
C ASN A 690 99.76 44.12 -5.13
N SER A 691 100.80 43.85 -4.33
CA SER A 691 102.20 44.02 -4.75
C SER A 691 102.69 42.84 -5.59
N ASP A 692 103.60 43.03 -6.55
CA ASP A 692 104.13 41.94 -7.39
C ASP A 692 105.20 41.08 -6.70
N THR A 693 105.32 41.21 -5.37
CA THR A 693 106.21 40.41 -4.54
C THR A 693 105.42 39.32 -3.83
N TRP A 694 105.84 38.07 -4.04
CA TRP A 694 105.33 36.92 -3.32
C TRP A 694 106.34 36.49 -2.26
N PHE A 695 105.86 36.35 -1.03
CA PHE A 695 106.61 35.78 0.07
C PHE A 695 106.27 34.30 0.14
N VAL A 696 107.21 33.45 -0.31
CA VAL A 696 107.06 32.01 -0.19
C VAL A 696 107.67 31.58 1.14
N PHE A 697 106.80 31.12 2.03
CA PHE A 697 107.21 30.55 3.31
C PHE A 697 107.28 29.02 3.15
N ASP A 698 108.41 28.41 3.52
CA ASP A 698 108.45 26.98 3.81
C ASP A 698 109.03 26.73 5.21
N ASN A 699 108.22 26.09 6.06
CA ASN A 699 108.55 25.79 7.46
C ASN A 699 109.10 27.02 8.24
N GLY A 700 108.54 28.21 8.00
CA GLY A 700 108.94 29.44 8.69
C GLY A 700 110.15 30.18 8.11
N ILE A 701 110.85 29.64 7.10
CA ILE A 701 111.84 30.39 6.32
C ILE A 701 111.12 31.12 5.19
N CYS A 702 111.40 32.41 5.03
CA CYS A 702 110.80 33.27 4.01
C CYS A 702 111.81 33.56 2.90
N VAL A 703 111.43 33.28 1.65
CA VAL A 703 112.16 33.77 0.46
C VAL A 703 111.21 34.67 -0.33
N ALA A 704 111.62 35.92 -0.52
CA ALA A 704 110.90 36.87 -1.35
C ALA A 704 111.37 36.76 -2.80
N CYS A 705 110.44 36.66 -3.75
CA CYS A 705 110.72 36.74 -5.17
C CYS A 705 109.89 37.88 -5.78
N SER A 706 110.54 38.74 -6.55
CA SER A 706 109.92 39.76 -7.38
C SER A 706 110.04 39.34 -8.85
N TYR A 707 108.93 39.35 -9.58
CA TYR A 707 108.83 38.97 -11.00
C TYR A 707 109.31 37.54 -11.38
N PRO A 708 108.74 36.46 -10.80
CA PRO A 708 108.90 35.12 -11.36
C PRO A 708 108.31 35.04 -12.78
N ARG A 709 109.09 34.57 -13.75
CA ARG A 709 108.63 34.42 -15.14
C ARG A 709 107.61 33.28 -15.25
N SER A 710 106.54 33.51 -15.99
CA SER A 710 105.59 32.45 -16.39
C SER A 710 106.28 31.45 -17.31
N VAL A 711 106.22 30.17 -16.96
CA VAL A 711 106.50 29.05 -17.88
C VAL A 711 105.15 28.53 -18.34
N ASP A 712 104.94 28.50 -19.64
CA ASP A 712 103.76 27.90 -20.28
C ASP A 712 103.88 26.37 -20.26
N LEU A 713 102.78 25.66 -20.00
CA LEU A 713 102.78 24.23 -19.71
C LEU A 713 101.91 23.44 -20.69
N ASP A 714 102.19 23.59 -21.99
CA ASP A 714 101.65 22.69 -23.02
C ASP A 714 102.60 22.59 -24.24
N THR A 715 103.41 21.52 -24.30
CA THR A 715 103.70 20.74 -25.52
C THR A 715 104.59 19.52 -25.21
N ASP A 716 104.18 18.35 -25.71
CA ASP A 716 104.84 17.07 -25.50
C ASP A 716 106.18 16.91 -26.23
N LYS A 717 107.12 16.19 -25.59
CA LYS A 717 108.40 15.62 -26.10
C LYS A 717 109.58 16.58 -26.34
N PHE A 718 110.34 16.87 -25.29
CA PHE A 718 111.66 16.25 -25.07
C PHE A 718 112.14 16.41 -23.61
#